data_AF-A0A7R9G035-F1
#
_entry.id   AF-A0A7R9G035-F1
#
_cell.length_a   1.000
_cell.length_b   1.000
_cell.length_c   1.000
_cell.angle_alpha   90.00
_cell.angle_beta   90.00
_cell.angle_gamma   90.00
#
_symmetry.space_group_name_H-M   'P 1'
#
loop_
_entity.id
_entity.type
_entity.pdbx_description
1 polymer ?
#
loop_
_entity_poly.entity_id
_entity_poly.type
_entity_poly.pdbx_seq_one_letter_code
_entity_poly.pdbx_strand_id
1 'polypeptide(L)'
;MASLVLTDSSQLTSDSQHLDYTSNAFQRWTLDSLTHSLEDKQVLCTKCRASNVGIRGHSGCSRYFCTASKGPSNIGMFCYHIRGLSRVATIIESVTLAVVKELKDLLDFNMNEIKKLREEIKKRDADHNQLKRERVLSKDKLEQYQRRSNLRFFGIAENTSGNTESLVLDVIKNKLNLPHVTVDDINRSHRVAKISGSKSRPIIVKFVLYRKRSEVFSMKQQLAGNIAATSMFSPEEEEEDMGRENLQALSPLATLRRDNITKTCTWGNMDNGIGLVLSEPTISKRLAASGLWLHSALEWTTDDSEIGVRFQLGGLTIVNLFCVDSQFGDIYIYGEGYVFKITHITQKVTRECNLLDYYEASDIPSLVNINCNPVAENICLAFENGDVLTVEHRTNIIESVGFVDSGLKSLCWSPDQEVVCMVTGRDTVIIMTGTFDPITEVDLHQDSFGEKQFITVGWGKKETQFHGSEGKAARFVMQVVDDPNSNKDDGKALISWRGDGLLFAVSVVSKENVRYIRIFNREGVLQYTSEKISGLESVLAWRPSGNLLATTQQLPNKYIVAFFEKNGLRHGEFSLPFSSSERKVLQLLWNTESTILTVHCENVVSSDTSLYFYTANNYHWYLKQVLDFSKDRKICCVEWDIESKNRLHVICEGGHYFCYDWTWVTNHSHGNAISNGAFVAVIDGGEVLLTSFRSKVTPPPMSDQKVKMQATVNAVVFCFDDDNSACAVLADGRLVALVQDKVGGPQQVQWVCEVESECTEMLHHWVWLSADTFVCCSGTHVMLLVRDPQQEKLILRSKAPLDSCLVSIVRTVDPLKVLLQMSDGQLFVYDTARNKVSLYNFNLPECCTKLNILRVEKTEFVFGLSDRNRFYINTKEIANNVTSYTLHSEFILLTTLQHTLLCSRLDLDGIESLASDHNLGTSRRIERGARLVIAVPCDTRVILQMPRGNLECIQPRPLLLHLAATYLDSREYRRAFELFRKQRINLNLLYDHNPEAFSSNTGHFVRSVKDPTWLSLFLSELQEMDMTQTMYAGFYAKKSEDKSLTKNKASIGDMQYTKDGIKHYNYQCNTVSFSKNFIKKGLGAHKLYLARLEEEKRIEAEQKKQEQEDKGKIKNQSEEFQANMKVLGTKSQEDKETILKENLLEKQESS
;
A
#
# COMPACT_ATOMS: atom_id res chain seq x y z
N MET A 1 67.58 23.41 -23.41
CA MET A 1 68.48 22.23 -23.37
C MET A 1 67.60 21.03 -23.05
N ALA A 2 67.03 20.42 -24.08
CA ALA A 2 67.56 19.26 -24.82
C ALA A 2 67.36 17.96 -24.02
N SER A 3 66.82 16.86 -24.53
CA SER A 3 66.20 16.50 -25.81
C SER A 3 65.87 14.99 -25.72
N LEU A 4 64.98 14.52 -26.62
CA LEU A 4 64.82 13.13 -27.11
C LEU A 4 64.13 12.08 -26.22
N VAL A 5 63.33 11.14 -26.75
CA VAL A 5 62.54 10.98 -27.99
C VAL A 5 61.70 9.70 -27.81
N LEU A 6 60.57 9.66 -28.51
CA LEU A 6 59.64 8.55 -28.78
C LEU A 6 60.27 7.15 -28.95
N THR A 7 59.52 6.08 -28.63
CA THR A 7 58.99 5.10 -29.62
C THR A 7 58.21 3.94 -29.02
N ASP A 8 57.42 3.32 -29.89
CA ASP A 8 56.25 2.47 -29.77
C ASP A 8 56.45 0.99 -29.37
N SER A 9 55.30 0.40 -29.01
CA SER A 9 54.79 -0.93 -29.41
C SER A 9 55.26 -2.24 -28.75
N SER A 10 54.29 -2.83 -28.03
CA SER A 10 53.69 -4.16 -28.31
C SER A 10 54.21 -5.45 -27.66
N GLN A 11 53.21 -6.24 -27.24
CA GLN A 11 53.13 -7.71 -27.06
C GLN A 11 53.64 -8.40 -25.77
N LEU A 12 52.66 -8.70 -24.91
CA LEU A 12 52.19 -10.04 -24.50
C LEU A 12 53.11 -11.05 -23.77
N THR A 13 52.51 -11.57 -22.69
CA THR A 13 52.68 -12.88 -22.01
C THR A 13 53.77 -13.01 -20.94
N SER A 14 53.37 -13.14 -19.67
CA SER A 14 53.13 -14.45 -19.01
C SER A 14 53.12 -14.29 -17.49
N ASP A 15 52.34 -15.16 -16.85
CA ASP A 15 51.95 -15.18 -15.44
C ASP A 15 53.11 -15.42 -14.46
N SER A 16 53.02 -14.84 -13.26
CA SER A 16 52.64 -15.56 -12.03
C SER A 16 53.33 -15.07 -10.74
N GLN A 17 52.49 -14.97 -9.71
CA GLN A 17 52.73 -15.21 -8.26
C GLN A 17 53.29 -14.10 -7.35
N HIS A 18 52.33 -13.59 -6.55
CA HIS A 18 52.36 -13.14 -5.16
C HIS A 18 53.63 -13.33 -4.31
N LEU A 19 53.92 -12.28 -3.52
CA LEU A 19 54.25 -12.40 -2.10
C LEU A 19 53.89 -11.09 -1.38
N ASP A 20 52.81 -11.12 -0.60
CA ASP A 20 52.58 -10.21 0.52
C ASP A 20 53.49 -10.65 1.68
N TYR A 21 54.20 -9.70 2.32
CA TYR A 21 54.22 -9.58 3.77
C TYR A 21 54.89 -8.28 4.24
N THR A 22 54.27 -7.71 5.28
CA THR A 22 54.80 -6.83 6.35
C THR A 22 55.02 -5.34 6.08
N SER A 23 54.08 -4.56 6.63
CA SER A 23 54.24 -3.52 7.66
C SER A 23 55.51 -2.67 7.73
N ASN A 24 55.28 -1.39 8.01
CA ASN A 24 56.20 -0.38 8.56
C ASN A 24 57.19 0.25 7.57
N ALA A 25 56.78 1.38 7.01
CA ALA A 25 57.54 2.65 7.07
C ALA A 25 56.95 3.64 6.06
N PHE A 26 56.08 4.55 6.51
CA PHE A 26 56.03 5.93 6.01
C PHE A 26 55.13 6.79 6.95
N GLN A 27 55.33 6.62 8.26
CA GLN A 27 55.23 7.73 9.21
C GLN A 27 56.66 8.22 9.44
N ARG A 28 57.02 9.34 8.82
CA ARG A 28 58.07 10.30 9.26
C ARG A 28 58.38 11.25 8.10
N TRP A 29 57.49 12.20 7.90
CA TRP A 29 57.87 13.58 7.62
C TRP A 29 56.79 14.46 8.22
N THR A 30 57.21 15.60 8.78
CA THR A 30 56.43 16.65 9.46
C THR A 30 55.98 16.38 10.91
N LEU A 31 56.94 16.39 11.86
CA LEU A 31 56.78 17.09 13.16
C LEU A 31 58.09 17.32 13.96
N ASP A 32 59.28 17.06 13.39
CA ASP A 32 60.58 17.20 14.10
C ASP A 32 61.39 18.46 13.72
N SER A 33 60.80 19.46 13.06
CA SER A 33 61.52 20.68 12.66
C SER A 33 60.98 21.98 13.26
N LEU A 34 60.04 21.90 14.21
CA LEU A 34 59.44 23.09 14.86
C LEU A 34 59.51 23.08 16.40
N THR A 35 60.05 22.03 17.02
CA THR A 35 60.21 21.91 18.48
C THR A 35 61.61 22.21 19.00
N HIS A 36 62.56 22.61 18.14
CA HIS A 36 63.95 22.88 18.55
C HIS A 36 64.36 24.36 18.61
N SER A 37 63.41 25.31 18.75
CA SER A 37 63.71 26.76 18.77
C SER A 37 63.06 27.56 19.92
N LEU A 38 62.52 26.93 20.96
CA LEU A 38 61.85 27.65 22.06
C LEU A 38 62.16 27.12 23.48
N GLU A 39 63.28 26.42 23.65
CA GLU A 39 63.89 26.20 24.98
C GLU A 39 65.25 26.89 24.99
N ASP A 40 65.28 28.15 25.43
CA ASP A 40 66.39 28.76 26.19
C ASP A 40 66.26 30.29 26.26
N LYS A 41 65.39 30.76 27.17
CA LYS A 41 65.53 32.08 27.81
C LYS A 41 64.99 32.03 29.24
N GLN A 42 65.82 31.54 30.17
CA GLN A 42 65.94 32.08 31.54
C GLN A 42 67.06 31.36 32.31
N VAL A 43 68.32 31.77 32.11
CA VAL A 43 69.32 31.70 33.18
C VAL A 43 70.05 33.04 33.23
N LEU A 44 69.97 33.64 34.41
CA LEU A 44 70.60 34.90 34.75
C LEU A 44 72.12 34.86 34.52
N CYS A 45 72.62 36.02 34.12
CA CYS A 45 73.91 36.61 34.49
C CYS A 45 74.59 35.91 35.68
N THR A 46 75.72 35.24 35.44
CA THR A 46 76.96 35.42 36.22
C THR A 46 78.13 34.61 35.64
N LYS A 47 79.30 35.29 35.57
CA LYS A 47 80.68 34.80 35.39
C LYS A 47 81.28 34.76 33.98
N CYS A 48 82.06 35.82 33.73
CA CYS A 48 83.19 35.99 32.84
C CYS A 48 84.05 34.72 32.60
N ARG A 49 84.46 34.46 31.35
CA ARG A 49 85.81 34.75 30.79
C ARG A 49 86.01 33.98 29.47
N ALA A 50 86.56 34.67 28.47
CA ALA A 50 87.40 34.20 27.33
C ALA A 50 86.87 33.00 26.50
N SER A 51 86.94 32.91 25.18
CA SER A 51 87.79 33.47 24.13
C SER A 51 87.10 33.03 22.82
N ASN A 52 86.80 33.95 21.90
CA ASN A 52 87.57 34.21 20.69
C ASN A 52 87.41 33.18 19.56
N VAL A 53 87.23 33.72 18.34
CA VAL A 53 87.21 33.07 17.01
C VAL A 53 85.87 32.39 16.66
N GLY A 54 85.13 32.73 15.61
CA GLY A 54 85.39 33.50 14.39
C GLY A 54 84.72 32.77 13.22
N ILE A 55 84.38 33.52 12.14
CA ILE A 55 83.82 33.10 10.82
C ILE A 55 82.29 33.33 10.73
N ARG A 56 81.82 34.50 10.24
CA ARG A 56 81.69 34.99 8.84
C ARG A 56 80.82 34.08 7.96
N GLY A 57 79.56 34.44 7.73
CA GLY A 57 79.13 35.17 6.51
C GLY A 57 78.18 34.24 5.74
N HIS A 58 77.16 34.65 4.99
CA HIS A 58 76.84 35.93 4.37
C HIS A 58 75.38 35.85 3.86
N SER A 59 74.69 37.00 3.86
CA SER A 59 73.67 37.48 2.89
C SER A 59 72.54 36.55 2.41
N GLY A 60 71.27 36.93 2.37
CA GLY A 60 70.65 38.25 2.42
C GLY A 60 69.50 38.29 1.41
N CYS A 61 68.31 38.69 1.85
CA CYS A 61 67.23 39.26 1.05
C CYS A 61 66.35 39.99 2.09
N SER A 62 66.08 41.30 2.06
CA SER A 62 65.69 42.16 0.95
C SER A 62 65.87 43.65 1.34
N ARG A 63 66.09 44.51 0.34
CA ARG A 63 66.08 45.99 0.43
C ARG A 63 65.06 46.55 -0.57
N TYR A 64 64.61 47.78 -0.27
CA TYR A 64 63.66 48.69 -0.95
C TYR A 64 62.21 48.55 -0.46
N PHE A 65 61.56 49.50 0.22
CA PHE A 65 61.76 50.91 0.61
C PHE A 65 61.14 51.07 2.03
N CYS A 66 61.62 51.85 3.01
CA CYS A 66 61.77 53.31 3.01
C CYS A 66 62.82 53.79 4.04
N THR A 67 63.80 54.55 3.55
CA THR A 67 64.42 55.71 4.23
C THR A 67 63.52 56.93 3.95
N ALA A 68 63.32 57.97 4.76
CA ALA A 68 63.98 58.48 5.96
C ALA A 68 63.00 59.47 6.65
N SER A 69 62.92 59.50 8.00
CA SER A 69 63.44 60.57 8.89
C SER A 69 62.59 61.87 8.96
N LYS A 70 62.32 62.55 10.09
CA LYS A 70 63.00 62.73 11.39
C LYS A 70 61.96 63.07 12.50
N GLY A 71 62.26 62.75 13.77
CA GLY A 71 61.39 62.96 14.96
C GLY A 71 61.42 64.38 15.57
N PRO A 72 61.08 64.60 16.88
CA PRO A 72 60.52 63.69 17.89
C PRO A 72 59.33 64.28 18.69
N SER A 73 58.18 63.57 18.73
CA SER A 73 57.15 63.72 19.78
C SER A 73 56.12 62.59 19.65
N ASN A 74 56.15 61.58 20.54
CA ASN A 74 55.02 60.68 20.94
C ASN A 74 55.49 59.37 21.60
N ILE A 75 56.23 59.46 22.72
CA ILE A 75 56.63 58.27 23.52
C ILE A 75 55.65 57.99 24.69
N GLY A 76 54.61 58.79 24.87
CA GLY A 76 53.60 58.60 25.93
C GLY A 76 52.43 57.65 25.59
N MET A 77 52.19 57.30 24.32
CA MET A 77 50.99 56.53 23.92
C MET A 77 51.26 55.05 23.56
N PHE A 78 52.53 54.64 23.49
CA PHE A 78 52.91 53.27 23.08
C PHE A 78 52.95 52.26 24.23
N CYS A 79 52.94 52.71 25.50
CA CYS A 79 53.03 51.84 26.67
C CYS A 79 51.68 51.26 27.16
N TYR A 80 50.54 51.70 26.62
CA TYR A 80 49.22 51.13 26.98
C TYR A 80 48.78 49.98 26.06
N HIS A 81 49.31 49.89 24.84
CA HIS A 81 48.95 48.83 23.88
C HIS A 81 49.73 47.52 24.10
N ILE A 82 50.94 47.56 24.69
CA ILE A 82 51.78 46.37 24.88
C ILE A 82 51.34 45.53 26.10
N ARG A 83 50.63 46.12 27.09
CA ARG A 83 50.07 45.34 28.22
C ARG A 83 48.78 44.58 27.88
N GLY A 84 47.97 45.08 26.95
CA GLY A 84 46.75 44.41 26.48
C GLY A 84 47.03 43.15 25.66
N LEU A 85 48.07 43.18 24.81
CA LEU A 85 48.46 42.05 23.96
C LEU A 85 48.98 40.85 24.75
N SER A 86 49.65 41.06 25.90
CA SER A 86 50.10 39.94 26.75
C SER A 86 48.95 39.18 27.40
N ARG A 87 47.90 39.87 27.86
CA ARG A 87 46.70 39.24 28.45
C ARG A 87 45.86 38.48 27.43
N VAL A 88 45.75 39.03 26.22
CA VAL A 88 45.03 38.37 25.13
C VAL A 88 45.78 37.12 24.67
N ALA A 89 47.11 37.14 24.61
CA ALA A 89 47.91 35.95 24.29
C ALA A 89 47.72 34.82 25.33
N THR A 90 47.73 35.14 26.63
CA THR A 90 47.54 34.12 27.69
C THR A 90 46.13 33.55 27.72
N ILE A 91 45.10 34.36 27.41
CA ILE A 91 43.72 33.88 27.30
C ILE A 91 43.55 33.02 26.04
N ILE A 92 44.18 33.40 24.92
CA ILE A 92 44.14 32.59 23.70
C ILE A 92 44.83 31.25 23.94
N GLU A 93 45.98 31.20 24.64
CA GLU A 93 46.67 29.96 25.01
C GLU A 93 45.84 29.08 25.95
N SER A 94 45.21 29.66 26.98
CA SER A 94 44.40 28.87 27.92
C SER A 94 43.12 28.32 27.28
N VAL A 95 42.48 29.10 26.42
CA VAL A 95 41.30 28.67 25.66
C VAL A 95 41.68 27.65 24.58
N THR A 96 42.81 27.81 23.88
CA THR A 96 43.25 26.79 22.92
C THR A 96 43.64 25.49 23.62
N LEU A 97 44.29 25.53 24.78
CA LEU A 97 44.58 24.33 25.57
C LEU A 97 43.31 23.62 26.07
N ALA A 98 42.31 24.37 26.53
CA ALA A 98 41.03 23.81 26.97
C ALA A 98 40.26 23.17 25.81
N VAL A 99 40.17 23.87 24.67
CA VAL A 99 39.49 23.37 23.45
C VAL A 99 40.21 22.15 22.88
N VAL A 100 41.55 22.14 22.85
CA VAL A 100 42.33 20.97 22.40
C VAL A 100 42.13 19.77 23.32
N LYS A 101 41.96 20.00 24.63
CA LYS A 101 41.68 18.92 25.59
C LYS A 101 40.29 18.32 25.36
N GLU A 102 39.25 19.14 25.26
CA GLU A 102 37.90 18.63 24.95
C GLU A 102 37.83 17.93 23.59
N LEU A 103 38.51 18.45 22.57
CA LEU A 103 38.56 17.81 21.26
C LEU A 103 39.29 16.46 21.29
N LYS A 104 40.33 16.31 22.13
CA LYS A 104 40.99 15.01 22.35
C LYS A 104 40.08 14.03 23.06
N ASP A 105 39.41 14.46 24.13
CA ASP A 105 38.49 13.59 24.88
C ASP A 105 37.33 13.11 23.99
N LEU A 106 36.81 13.99 23.14
CA LEU A 106 35.77 13.65 22.16
C LEU A 106 36.29 12.74 21.04
N LEU A 107 37.53 12.93 20.59
CA LEU A 107 38.17 12.08 19.59
C LEU A 107 38.39 10.66 20.15
N ASP A 108 38.84 10.54 21.40
CA ASP A 108 39.07 9.26 22.07
C ASP A 108 37.74 8.52 22.32
N PHE A 109 36.69 9.24 22.69
CA PHE A 109 35.33 8.68 22.79
C PHE A 109 34.84 8.13 21.43
N ASN A 110 34.98 8.93 20.36
CA ASN A 110 34.57 8.51 19.02
C ASN A 110 35.43 7.35 18.49
N MET A 111 36.73 7.31 18.79
CA MET A 111 37.58 6.17 18.43
C MET A 111 37.16 4.88 19.15
N ASN A 112 36.74 4.97 20.41
CA ASN A 112 36.22 3.82 21.14
C ASN A 112 34.88 3.32 20.60
N GLU A 113 33.97 4.23 20.25
CA GLU A 113 32.69 3.84 19.62
C GLU A 113 32.90 3.25 18.22
N ILE A 114 33.80 3.81 17.40
CA ILE A 114 34.17 3.22 16.11
C ILE A 114 34.76 1.82 16.31
N LYS A 115 35.54 1.59 17.36
CA LYS A 115 36.10 0.27 17.67
C LYS A 115 35.01 -0.74 18.03
N LYS A 116 34.03 -0.37 18.86
CA LYS A 116 32.88 -1.22 19.18
C LYS A 116 32.03 -1.54 17.95
N LEU A 117 31.72 -0.54 17.14
CA LEU A 117 30.94 -0.73 15.91
C LEU A 117 31.67 -1.64 14.91
N ARG A 118 33.01 -1.56 14.82
CA ARG A 118 33.80 -2.49 14.00
C ARG A 118 33.74 -3.93 14.52
N GLU A 119 33.72 -4.14 15.83
CA GLU A 119 33.55 -5.47 16.43
C GLU A 119 32.14 -6.03 16.17
N GLU A 120 31.10 -5.20 16.28
CA GLU A 120 29.73 -5.60 15.94
C GLU A 120 29.56 -5.94 14.45
N ILE A 121 30.15 -5.16 13.54
CA ILE A 121 30.14 -5.45 12.10
C ILE A 121 30.83 -6.79 11.84
N LYS A 122 31.99 -7.03 12.48
CA LYS A 122 32.72 -8.29 12.33
C LYS A 122 31.90 -9.49 12.80
N LYS A 123 31.10 -9.32 13.87
CA LYS A 123 30.19 -10.37 14.37
C LYS A 123 29.03 -10.60 13.40
N ARG A 124 28.39 -9.53 12.90
CA ARG A 124 27.32 -9.65 11.90
C ARG A 124 27.79 -10.25 10.58
N ASP A 125 29.00 -9.94 10.14
CA ASP A 125 29.60 -10.54 8.94
C ASP A 125 29.86 -12.05 9.13
N ALA A 126 30.23 -12.48 10.33
CA ALA A 126 30.36 -13.90 10.66
C ALA A 126 29.00 -14.62 10.56
N ASP A 127 27.95 -14.05 11.17
CA ASP A 127 26.59 -14.60 11.13
C ASP A 127 26.03 -14.62 9.71
N HIS A 128 26.24 -13.55 8.94
CA HIS A 128 25.81 -13.47 7.54
C HIS A 128 26.48 -14.55 6.68
N ASN A 129 27.78 -14.78 6.88
CA ASN A 129 28.51 -15.82 6.17
C ASN A 129 28.03 -17.23 6.57
N GLN A 130 27.67 -17.45 7.84
CA GLN A 130 27.07 -18.70 8.29
C GLN A 130 25.72 -18.97 7.63
N LEU A 131 24.81 -17.99 7.64
CA LEU A 131 23.50 -18.09 6.99
C LEU A 131 23.63 -18.30 5.47
N LYS A 132 24.63 -17.67 4.85
CA LYS A 132 24.93 -17.86 3.42
C LYS A 132 25.36 -19.29 3.12
N ARG A 133 26.17 -19.92 3.98
CA ARG A 133 26.55 -21.34 3.86
C ARG A 133 25.34 -22.26 3.98
N GLU A 134 24.48 -22.03 4.98
CA GLU A 134 23.25 -22.82 5.17
C GLU A 134 22.31 -22.73 3.97
N ARG A 135 22.20 -21.54 3.37
CA ARG A 135 21.37 -21.32 2.18
C ARG A 135 21.93 -22.02 0.95
N VAL A 136 23.25 -22.03 0.75
CA VAL A 136 23.89 -22.76 -0.37
C VAL A 136 23.70 -24.26 -0.19
N LEU A 137 23.94 -24.81 1.00
CA LEU A 137 23.71 -26.22 1.33
C LEU A 137 22.24 -26.63 1.10
N SER A 138 21.29 -25.78 1.45
CA SER A 138 19.86 -26.03 1.21
C SER A 138 19.51 -26.01 -0.28
N LYS A 139 20.09 -25.08 -1.05
CA LYS A 139 19.90 -24.99 -2.49
C LYS A 139 20.51 -26.19 -3.22
N ASP A 140 21.70 -26.64 -2.82
CA ASP A 140 22.35 -27.80 -3.41
C ASP A 140 21.56 -29.07 -3.11
N LYS A 141 21.03 -29.24 -1.88
CA LYS A 141 20.10 -30.33 -1.56
C LYS A 141 18.87 -30.30 -2.48
N LEU A 142 18.25 -29.14 -2.70
CA LEU A 142 17.08 -29.00 -3.58
C LEU A 142 17.41 -29.28 -5.06
N GLU A 143 18.57 -28.84 -5.55
CA GLU A 143 19.03 -29.14 -6.92
C GLU A 143 19.39 -30.63 -7.09
N GLN A 144 19.96 -31.27 -6.06
CA GLN A 144 20.23 -32.71 -6.04
C GLN A 144 18.92 -33.53 -6.15
N TYR A 145 17.83 -33.11 -5.49
CA TYR A 145 16.52 -33.77 -5.64
C TYR A 145 15.96 -33.68 -7.07
N GLN A 146 16.22 -32.58 -7.79
CA GLN A 146 15.71 -32.39 -9.16
C GLN A 146 16.47 -33.16 -10.24
N ARG A 147 17.73 -33.58 -9.98
CA ARG A 147 18.59 -34.27 -10.96
C ARG A 147 18.56 -35.81 -10.87
N ARG A 148 17.92 -36.37 -9.84
CA ARG A 148 17.85 -37.82 -9.56
C ARG A 148 17.24 -38.65 -10.70
N SER A 149 16.31 -38.11 -11.49
CA SER A 149 15.63 -38.84 -12.57
C SER A 149 16.34 -38.77 -13.93
N ASN A 150 17.58 -38.30 -13.98
CA ASN A 150 18.33 -38.13 -15.23
C ASN A 150 19.38 -39.24 -15.43
N LEU A 151 19.60 -39.63 -16.68
CA LEU A 151 20.73 -40.45 -17.15
C LEU A 151 21.41 -39.80 -18.34
N ARG A 152 22.70 -40.09 -18.51
CA ARG A 152 23.50 -39.62 -19.63
C ARG A 152 23.99 -40.81 -20.45
N PHE A 153 23.63 -40.85 -21.73
CA PHE A 153 24.04 -41.87 -22.68
C PHE A 153 25.15 -41.34 -23.60
N PHE A 154 26.21 -42.13 -23.76
CA PHE A 154 27.37 -41.86 -24.61
C PHE A 154 27.40 -42.84 -25.79
N GLY A 155 28.07 -42.48 -26.89
CA GLY A 155 28.35 -43.40 -28.00
C GLY A 155 27.24 -43.62 -29.03
N ILE A 156 26.13 -42.89 -28.96
CA ILE A 156 25.03 -42.98 -29.92
C ILE A 156 25.32 -42.06 -31.11
N ALA A 157 25.54 -42.67 -32.30
CA ALA A 157 25.89 -41.98 -33.55
C ALA A 157 24.94 -40.82 -33.90
N GLU A 158 25.47 -39.76 -34.51
CA GLU A 158 24.70 -38.59 -34.93
C GLU A 158 24.20 -38.79 -36.38
N ASN A 159 22.92 -39.14 -36.55
CA ASN A 159 22.26 -39.10 -37.86
C ASN A 159 21.50 -37.77 -37.99
N THR A 160 21.54 -37.16 -39.18
CA THR A 160 21.08 -35.78 -39.46
C THR A 160 19.56 -35.55 -39.38
N SER A 161 18.73 -36.56 -39.07
CA SER A 161 17.26 -36.44 -39.05
C SER A 161 16.53 -37.29 -38.00
N GLY A 162 17.21 -37.91 -37.03
CA GLY A 162 16.58 -38.77 -36.03
C GLY A 162 16.19 -38.05 -34.73
N ASN A 163 14.96 -38.28 -34.22
CA ASN A 163 14.55 -37.86 -32.87
C ASN A 163 15.47 -38.52 -31.82
N THR A 164 15.96 -37.77 -30.84
CA THR A 164 16.82 -38.31 -29.77
C THR A 164 16.11 -39.33 -28.89
N GLU A 165 14.78 -39.25 -28.78
CA GLU A 165 13.96 -40.17 -27.99
C GLU A 165 13.90 -41.56 -28.61
N SER A 166 13.71 -41.65 -29.93
CA SER A 166 13.67 -42.95 -30.63
C SER A 166 15.03 -43.64 -30.59
N LEU A 167 16.13 -42.90 -30.76
CA LEU A 167 17.49 -43.44 -30.67
C LEU A 167 17.80 -44.03 -29.29
N VAL A 168 17.36 -43.36 -28.23
CA VAL A 168 17.54 -43.85 -26.86
C VAL A 168 16.64 -45.06 -26.59
N LEU A 169 15.39 -45.04 -27.05
CA LEU A 169 14.49 -46.17 -26.91
C LEU A 169 14.96 -47.40 -27.66
N ASP A 170 15.54 -47.25 -28.85
CA ASP A 170 16.14 -48.39 -29.57
C ASP A 170 17.29 -49.00 -28.78
N VAL A 171 18.12 -48.18 -28.11
CA VAL A 171 19.16 -48.69 -27.20
C VAL A 171 18.55 -49.40 -26.00
N ILE A 172 17.51 -48.83 -25.37
CA ILE A 172 16.85 -49.43 -24.19
C ILE A 172 16.13 -50.74 -24.55
N LYS A 173 15.44 -50.80 -25.69
CA LYS A 173 14.67 -51.98 -26.10
C LYS A 173 15.57 -53.09 -26.63
N ASN A 174 16.51 -52.75 -27.52
CA ASN A 174 17.28 -53.74 -28.28
C ASN A 174 18.60 -54.11 -27.60
N LYS A 175 19.23 -53.20 -26.84
CA LYS A 175 20.51 -53.47 -26.17
C LYS A 175 20.39 -53.73 -24.67
N LEU A 176 19.39 -53.14 -24.00
CA LEU A 176 19.13 -53.38 -22.57
C LEU A 176 18.00 -54.41 -22.32
N ASN A 177 17.37 -54.94 -23.38
CA ASN A 177 16.26 -55.90 -23.30
C ASN A 177 15.09 -55.42 -22.40
N LEU A 178 14.76 -54.12 -22.44
CA LEU A 178 13.62 -53.54 -21.70
C LEU A 178 12.54 -53.04 -22.69
N PRO A 179 11.76 -53.95 -23.32
CA PRO A 179 10.77 -53.59 -24.36
C PRO A 179 9.59 -52.78 -23.81
N HIS A 180 9.33 -52.84 -22.51
CA HIS A 180 8.24 -52.15 -21.81
C HIS A 180 8.52 -50.68 -21.47
N VAL A 181 9.71 -50.16 -21.82
CA VAL A 181 10.00 -48.72 -21.73
C VAL A 181 9.49 -48.04 -22.99
N THR A 182 8.54 -47.11 -22.84
CA THR A 182 7.91 -46.38 -23.95
C THR A 182 8.37 -44.92 -23.99
N VAL A 183 7.95 -44.18 -25.02
CA VAL A 183 8.24 -42.74 -25.14
C VAL A 183 7.67 -41.98 -23.93
N ASP A 184 6.52 -42.40 -23.40
CA ASP A 184 5.87 -41.76 -22.24
C ASP A 184 6.70 -41.86 -20.94
N ASP A 185 7.65 -42.81 -20.87
CA ASP A 185 8.58 -42.92 -19.74
C ASP A 185 9.71 -41.86 -19.80
N ILE A 186 9.90 -41.21 -20.96
CA ILE A 186 10.89 -40.16 -21.20
C ILE A 186 10.20 -38.80 -21.20
N ASN A 187 10.54 -37.96 -20.22
CA ASN A 187 10.00 -36.60 -20.13
C ASN A 187 10.63 -35.66 -21.17
N ARG A 188 11.95 -35.81 -21.38
CA ARG A 188 12.70 -35.03 -22.36
C ARG A 188 14.04 -35.71 -22.63
N SER A 189 14.47 -35.76 -23.89
CA SER A 189 15.83 -36.10 -24.25
C SER A 189 16.45 -35.02 -25.14
N HIS A 190 17.73 -34.72 -24.94
CA HIS A 190 18.47 -33.81 -25.83
C HIS A 190 19.97 -34.06 -25.76
N ARG A 191 20.68 -33.73 -26.84
CA ARG A 191 22.15 -33.76 -26.87
C ARG A 191 22.72 -32.55 -26.14
N VAL A 192 23.77 -32.79 -25.37
CA VAL A 192 24.45 -31.75 -24.59
C VAL A 192 25.88 -31.57 -25.10
N ALA A 193 26.34 -30.31 -25.12
CA ALA A 193 27.60 -29.79 -25.68
C ALA A 193 27.56 -29.32 -27.15
N LYS A 194 28.50 -28.42 -27.50
CA LYS A 194 28.73 -27.92 -28.86
C LYS A 194 29.33 -29.02 -29.73
N ILE A 195 29.02 -29.02 -31.02
CA ILE A 195 29.50 -30.02 -31.99
C ILE A 195 31.03 -29.92 -32.08
N SER A 196 31.75 -31.00 -31.75
CA SER A 196 33.20 -31.14 -31.98
C SER A 196 33.43 -32.31 -32.95
N GLY A 197 34.13 -32.06 -34.04
CA GLY A 197 34.13 -32.85 -35.28
C GLY A 197 34.73 -34.27 -35.26
N SER A 198 34.67 -35.04 -34.16
CA SER A 198 34.96 -36.49 -34.24
C SER A 198 34.31 -37.38 -33.16
N LYS A 199 33.55 -36.85 -32.19
CA LYS A 199 32.88 -37.64 -31.15
C LYS A 199 31.39 -37.32 -31.07
N SER A 200 30.55 -38.37 -31.03
CA SER A 200 29.09 -38.22 -30.87
C SER A 200 28.75 -37.58 -29.54
N ARG A 201 27.94 -36.51 -29.53
CA ARG A 201 27.56 -35.81 -28.30
C ARG A 201 26.69 -36.68 -27.39
N PRO A 202 26.89 -36.63 -26.06
CA PRO A 202 26.07 -37.40 -25.14
C PRO A 202 24.62 -36.90 -25.13
N ILE A 203 23.69 -37.83 -24.95
CA ILE A 203 22.27 -37.56 -24.80
C ILE A 203 21.92 -37.59 -23.30
N ILE A 204 21.37 -36.49 -22.77
CA ILE A 204 20.75 -36.50 -21.44
C ILE A 204 19.29 -36.85 -21.60
N VAL A 205 18.84 -37.82 -20.81
CA VAL A 205 17.48 -38.33 -20.79
C VAL A 205 16.92 -38.12 -19.39
N LYS A 206 15.85 -37.33 -19.30
CA LYS A 206 15.06 -37.18 -18.08
C LYS A 206 13.91 -38.16 -18.13
N PHE A 207 13.86 -39.08 -17.18
CA PHE A 207 12.73 -40.00 -17.04
C PHE A 207 11.62 -39.36 -16.23
N VAL A 208 10.38 -39.70 -16.55
CA VAL A 208 9.19 -39.26 -15.79
C VAL A 208 9.21 -39.87 -14.39
N LEU A 209 9.67 -41.12 -14.26
CA LEU A 209 9.74 -41.86 -13.00
C LEU A 209 11.18 -42.28 -12.66
N TYR A 210 11.61 -42.04 -11.43
CA TYR A 210 12.92 -42.48 -10.93
C TYR A 210 13.10 -44.01 -10.96
N ARG A 211 12.01 -44.78 -10.80
CA ARG A 211 12.03 -46.25 -10.87
C ARG A 211 12.40 -46.74 -12.27
N LYS A 212 11.78 -46.18 -13.31
CA LYS A 212 12.09 -46.47 -14.73
C LYS A 212 13.53 -46.13 -15.06
N ARG A 213 14.00 -44.97 -14.61
CA ARG A 213 15.41 -44.60 -14.68
C ARG A 213 16.31 -45.64 -14.00
N SER A 214 15.96 -46.09 -12.79
CA SER A 214 16.77 -47.03 -12.01
C SER A 214 16.81 -48.42 -12.64
N GLU A 215 15.71 -48.87 -13.25
CA GLU A 215 15.63 -50.11 -14.02
C GLU A 215 16.52 -50.06 -15.28
N VAL A 216 16.47 -48.94 -16.01
CA VAL A 216 17.38 -48.70 -17.15
C VAL A 216 18.85 -48.65 -16.68
N PHE A 217 19.12 -48.06 -15.50
CA PHE A 217 20.47 -47.95 -14.96
C PHE A 217 21.01 -49.27 -14.37
N SER A 218 20.17 -50.11 -13.78
CA SER A 218 20.60 -51.40 -13.21
C SER A 218 21.05 -52.37 -14.30
N MET A 219 20.48 -52.28 -15.50
CA MET A 219 20.87 -53.09 -16.66
C MET A 219 22.06 -52.52 -17.44
N LYS A 220 22.67 -51.40 -17.00
CA LYS A 220 23.76 -50.72 -17.73
C LYS A 220 24.94 -51.62 -18.11
N GLN A 221 25.22 -52.67 -17.32
CA GLN A 221 26.31 -53.62 -17.59
C GLN A 221 26.08 -54.44 -18.86
N GLN A 222 24.84 -54.50 -19.38
CA GLN A 222 24.51 -55.16 -20.65
C GLN A 222 24.85 -54.30 -21.88
N LEU A 223 25.20 -53.02 -21.70
CA LEU A 223 25.67 -52.17 -22.79
C LEU A 223 27.09 -52.58 -23.19
N ALA A 224 27.22 -53.30 -24.31
CA ALA A 224 28.51 -53.67 -24.90
C ALA A 224 28.88 -52.73 -26.09
N GLY A 225 30.18 -52.41 -26.21
CA GLY A 225 30.74 -51.58 -27.28
C GLY A 225 30.91 -50.10 -26.89
N ASN A 226 30.90 -49.19 -27.87
CA ASN A 226 31.15 -47.75 -27.66
C ASN A 226 30.04 -46.99 -26.91
N ILE A 227 28.95 -47.65 -26.48
CA ILE A 227 27.79 -47.03 -25.84
C ILE A 227 27.83 -47.25 -24.34
N ALA A 228 27.70 -46.18 -23.55
CA ALA A 228 27.69 -46.24 -22.09
C ALA A 228 26.57 -45.38 -21.51
N ALA A 229 25.98 -45.80 -20.38
CA ALA A 229 25.00 -45.03 -19.64
C ALA A 229 25.53 -44.74 -18.23
N THR A 230 25.67 -43.47 -17.87
CA THR A 230 26.08 -43.06 -16.53
C THR A 230 24.97 -42.28 -15.82
N SER A 231 24.94 -42.46 -14.52
CA SER A 231 24.25 -41.57 -13.61
C SER A 231 24.96 -40.23 -13.66
N MET A 232 24.22 -39.12 -13.57
CA MET A 232 24.84 -37.81 -13.32
C MET A 232 25.43 -37.68 -11.89
N PHE A 233 25.49 -38.79 -11.14
CA PHE A 233 26.13 -38.93 -9.82
C PHE A 233 26.74 -40.34 -9.65
N SER A 234 28.03 -40.42 -9.33
CA SER A 234 28.69 -41.57 -8.68
C SER A 234 28.88 -41.26 -7.19
N PRO A 235 28.67 -42.23 -6.27
CA PRO A 235 28.92 -42.03 -4.84
C PRO A 235 30.38 -41.73 -4.48
N GLU A 236 31.32 -42.02 -5.38
CA GLU A 236 32.77 -41.89 -5.16
C GLU A 236 33.28 -40.44 -5.17
N GLU A 237 32.48 -39.46 -5.60
CA GLU A 237 32.86 -38.03 -5.58
C GLU A 237 32.57 -37.36 -4.21
N GLU A 238 31.90 -38.03 -3.26
CA GLU A 238 31.62 -37.47 -1.92
C GLU A 238 32.83 -37.49 -0.97
N GLU A 239 33.82 -38.37 -1.15
CA GLU A 239 35.00 -38.45 -0.25
C GLU A 239 36.18 -37.60 -0.71
N GLU A 240 36.37 -37.37 -2.01
CA GLU A 240 37.51 -36.58 -2.50
C GLU A 240 37.30 -35.07 -2.40
N ASP A 241 36.07 -34.56 -2.55
CA ASP A 241 35.81 -33.11 -2.46
C ASP A 241 35.75 -32.60 -1.01
N MET A 242 35.29 -33.42 -0.05
CA MET A 242 35.40 -33.07 1.38
C MET A 242 36.86 -33.03 1.87
N GLY A 243 37.76 -33.79 1.23
CA GLY A 243 39.19 -33.78 1.53
C GLY A 243 39.93 -32.57 0.96
N ARG A 244 39.48 -32.01 -0.17
CA ARG A 244 40.18 -30.91 -0.87
C ARG A 244 39.78 -29.52 -0.39
N GLU A 245 38.57 -29.33 0.15
CA GLU A 245 38.14 -28.01 0.66
C GLU A 245 38.75 -27.62 2.02
N ASN A 246 39.36 -28.56 2.75
CA ASN A 246 40.03 -28.27 4.03
C ASN A 246 41.44 -27.65 3.91
N LEU A 247 41.96 -27.43 2.70
CA LEU A 247 43.34 -26.94 2.47
C LEU A 247 43.47 -25.61 1.71
N GLN A 248 42.36 -24.94 1.33
CA GLN A 248 42.41 -23.67 0.59
C GLN A 248 41.67 -22.52 1.27
N ALA A 249 41.91 -22.34 2.57
CA ALA A 249 41.47 -21.15 3.31
C ALA A 249 42.66 -20.21 3.58
N LEU A 250 43.29 -19.64 2.53
CA LEU A 250 44.21 -18.50 2.68
C LEU A 250 44.15 -17.53 1.47
N SER A 251 43.91 -16.26 1.79
CA SER A 251 44.03 -15.00 1.01
C SER A 251 42.83 -14.47 0.18
N PRO A 252 42.48 -13.16 0.32
CA PRO A 252 41.35 -12.50 -0.36
C PRO A 252 41.78 -11.63 -1.58
N LEU A 253 40.79 -11.32 -2.43
CA LEU A 253 40.76 -10.32 -3.53
C LEU A 253 41.45 -10.67 -4.87
N ALA A 254 40.65 -10.88 -5.93
CA ALA A 254 40.92 -10.36 -7.28
C ALA A 254 39.77 -10.64 -8.29
N THR A 255 39.17 -9.56 -8.80
CA THR A 255 38.73 -9.38 -10.20
C THR A 255 37.55 -10.21 -10.75
N LEU A 256 36.31 -9.77 -10.49
CA LEU A 256 35.19 -10.05 -11.40
C LEU A 256 35.15 -8.97 -12.50
N ARG A 257 35.80 -9.27 -13.63
CA ARG A 257 35.65 -8.52 -14.88
C ARG A 257 34.40 -9.03 -15.60
N ARG A 258 33.70 -8.06 -16.20
CA ARG A 258 32.68 -8.16 -17.24
C ARG A 258 32.89 -9.37 -18.17
N ASP A 259 31.84 -10.14 -18.41
CA ASP A 259 31.26 -10.38 -19.75
C ASP A 259 30.14 -11.42 -19.69
N ASN A 260 29.22 -11.33 -20.66
CA ASN A 260 28.08 -12.21 -20.98
C ASN A 260 26.68 -11.80 -20.50
N ILE A 261 26.20 -10.63 -20.97
CA ILE A 261 24.85 -10.57 -21.57
C ILE A 261 24.96 -9.75 -22.86
N THR A 262 25.06 -10.43 -24.00
CA THR A 262 24.82 -9.80 -25.30
C THR A 262 24.25 -10.84 -26.29
N LYS A 263 22.96 -10.67 -26.57
CA LYS A 263 22.20 -10.94 -27.80
C LYS A 263 22.00 -12.38 -28.31
N THR A 264 20.72 -12.70 -28.48
CA THR A 264 20.17 -13.06 -29.81
C THR A 264 18.81 -12.38 -30.03
N CYS A 265 18.83 -11.25 -30.74
CA CYS A 265 17.74 -10.75 -31.58
C CYS A 265 18.30 -10.73 -33.01
N THR A 266 17.58 -11.26 -33.99
CA THR A 266 17.98 -11.25 -35.41
C THR A 266 17.17 -10.22 -36.18
N TRP A 267 17.86 -9.41 -36.99
CA TRP A 267 17.29 -8.48 -37.97
C TRP A 267 17.32 -9.13 -39.35
N GLY A 268 16.25 -9.00 -40.13
CA GLY A 268 16.23 -9.31 -41.56
C GLY A 268 15.94 -8.04 -42.36
N ASN A 269 16.70 -7.81 -43.43
CA ASN A 269 16.51 -6.72 -44.39
C ASN A 269 15.59 -7.20 -45.52
N MET A 270 14.48 -6.49 -45.76
CA MET A 270 13.92 -6.28 -47.09
C MET A 270 13.49 -4.82 -47.18
N ASP A 271 13.75 -4.21 -48.33
CA ASP A 271 13.71 -2.78 -48.57
C ASP A 271 12.36 -2.13 -48.22
N ASN A 272 12.44 -0.97 -47.56
CA ASN A 272 11.38 -0.01 -47.20
C ASN A 272 10.41 -0.39 -46.04
N GLY A 273 10.84 -0.05 -44.81
CA GLY A 273 9.96 0.32 -43.67
C GLY A 273 9.69 -0.77 -42.62
N ILE A 274 10.46 -0.81 -41.53
CA ILE A 274 10.40 -1.87 -40.51
C ILE A 274 9.52 -1.50 -39.31
N GLY A 275 8.47 -2.30 -39.09
CA GLY A 275 7.74 -2.48 -37.83
C GLY A 275 8.09 -3.82 -37.16
N LEU A 276 7.84 -3.94 -35.86
CA LEU A 276 7.99 -5.17 -35.07
C LEU A 276 6.75 -6.07 -35.25
N VAL A 277 6.92 -7.25 -35.86
CA VAL A 277 5.89 -8.30 -35.90
C VAL A 277 6.12 -9.25 -34.73
N LEU A 278 5.21 -9.23 -33.75
CA LEU A 278 5.06 -10.29 -32.76
C LEU A 278 3.92 -11.21 -33.23
N SER A 279 4.20 -12.48 -33.50
CA SER A 279 3.17 -13.49 -33.72
C SER A 279 2.46 -13.83 -32.40
N GLU A 280 1.14 -13.59 -32.36
CA GLU A 280 0.19 -13.74 -31.25
C GLU A 280 -0.12 -15.21 -30.82
N PRO A 281 -1.12 -15.51 -29.97
CA PRO A 281 -1.34 -15.11 -28.56
C PRO A 281 -1.74 -16.31 -27.67
N THR A 282 -1.36 -16.38 -26.38
CA THR A 282 -2.07 -17.31 -25.45
C THR A 282 -2.04 -17.01 -23.95
N ILE A 283 -1.52 -15.86 -23.49
CA ILE A 283 -1.55 -15.53 -22.04
C ILE A 283 -1.84 -14.04 -21.82
N SER A 284 -2.97 -13.54 -22.35
CA SER A 284 -3.42 -12.15 -22.15
C SER A 284 -4.94 -12.00 -21.92
N LYS A 285 -5.55 -12.85 -21.10
CA LYS A 285 -6.93 -12.66 -20.60
C LYS A 285 -7.10 -12.80 -19.08
N ARG A 286 -6.11 -12.36 -18.27
CA ARG A 286 -6.19 -12.48 -16.80
C ARG A 286 -5.92 -11.22 -15.97
N LEU A 287 -6.04 -10.01 -16.55
CA LEU A 287 -5.76 -8.77 -15.82
C LEU A 287 -6.80 -7.65 -16.05
N ALA A 288 -8.08 -8.01 -16.03
CA ALA A 288 -9.16 -7.05 -15.82
C ALA A 288 -10.12 -7.63 -14.78
N ALA A 289 -10.62 -6.77 -13.89
CA ALA A 289 -11.56 -7.05 -12.79
C ALA A 289 -11.00 -7.75 -11.53
N SER A 290 -10.11 -7.05 -10.81
CA SER A 290 -10.09 -7.14 -9.35
C SER A 290 -9.47 -5.86 -8.80
N GLY A 291 -10.27 -5.02 -8.15
CA GLY A 291 -9.84 -3.81 -7.44
C GLY A 291 -8.98 -4.14 -6.20
N LEU A 292 -7.75 -4.61 -6.42
CA LEU A 292 -6.77 -4.88 -5.36
C LEU A 292 -6.05 -3.57 -4.98
N TRP A 293 -6.80 -2.69 -4.33
CA TRP A 293 -6.34 -1.37 -3.91
C TRP A 293 -6.41 -1.26 -2.40
N LEU A 294 -5.53 -0.43 -1.83
CA LEU A 294 -5.49 -0.04 -0.44
C LEU A 294 -6.50 1.08 -0.32
N HIS A 295 -7.75 0.68 -0.21
CA HIS A 295 -8.84 1.60 0.07
C HIS A 295 -8.92 1.79 1.58
N SER A 296 -8.93 3.05 2.01
CA SER A 296 -9.00 3.37 3.43
C SER A 296 -10.34 2.94 4.00
N ALA A 297 -11.39 3.29 3.27
CA ALA A 297 -12.79 3.13 3.62
C ALA A 297 -13.63 2.96 2.33
N LEU A 298 -14.87 2.55 2.55
CA LEU A 298 -15.96 2.61 1.61
C LEU A 298 -16.83 3.79 2.07
N GLU A 299 -17.12 4.76 1.21
CA GLU A 299 -18.09 5.83 1.54
C GLU A 299 -19.35 5.59 0.73
N TRP A 300 -20.52 5.66 1.36
CA TRP A 300 -21.79 5.44 0.69
C TRP A 300 -22.69 6.66 0.77
N THR A 301 -23.47 6.85 -0.28
CA THR A 301 -24.56 7.82 -0.36
C THR A 301 -25.87 7.05 -0.33
N THR A 302 -26.84 7.47 0.48
CA THR A 302 -28.22 7.01 0.30
C THR A 302 -28.91 7.95 -0.67
N ASP A 303 -29.61 7.39 -1.64
CA ASP A 303 -30.66 8.13 -2.33
C ASP A 303 -31.89 8.29 -1.40
N ASP A 304 -31.70 8.96 -0.27
CA ASP A 304 -32.78 9.28 0.68
C ASP A 304 -33.43 10.60 0.25
N SER A 305 -34.08 10.65 -0.90
CA SER A 305 -34.96 11.76 -1.25
C SER A 305 -36.15 11.80 -0.30
N GLU A 306 -35.95 12.34 0.90
CA GLU A 306 -36.91 12.87 1.87
C GLU A 306 -38.29 12.21 1.95
N ILE A 307 -38.34 10.91 1.77
CA ILE A 307 -39.12 10.03 2.59
C ILE A 307 -38.13 8.85 2.71
N GLY A 308 -37.79 8.40 3.91
CA GLY A 308 -37.67 6.96 4.02
C GLY A 308 -39.05 6.51 3.61
N VAL A 309 -39.26 6.19 2.32
CA VAL A 309 -40.61 6.11 1.79
C VAL A 309 -41.24 5.03 2.62
N ARG A 310 -42.02 5.44 3.62
CA ARG A 310 -43.26 4.79 3.94
C ARG A 310 -44.05 4.94 2.66
N PHE A 311 -43.67 4.15 1.66
CA PHE A 311 -44.66 3.35 1.04
C PHE A 311 -45.14 2.56 2.25
N GLN A 312 -46.21 3.05 2.89
CA GLN A 312 -47.28 2.11 3.09
C GLN A 312 -47.47 1.53 1.70
N LEU A 313 -46.81 0.41 1.45
CA LEU A 313 -47.07 -0.49 0.36
C LEU A 313 -48.53 -0.90 0.54
N GLY A 314 -49.49 0.02 0.37
CA GLY A 314 -50.90 -0.10 0.75
C GLY A 314 -51.25 -0.95 2.00
N GLY A 315 -50.44 -0.95 3.07
CA GLY A 315 -50.68 -1.82 4.23
C GLY A 315 -49.98 -3.19 4.22
N LEU A 316 -48.98 -3.41 3.37
CA LEU A 316 -48.18 -4.63 3.38
C LEU A 316 -47.36 -4.76 4.64
N THR A 317 -47.60 -5.88 5.30
CA THR A 317 -46.91 -6.32 6.49
C THR A 317 -45.73 -7.24 6.17
N ILE A 318 -45.74 -7.93 5.02
CA ILE A 318 -44.76 -8.98 4.67
C ILE A 318 -44.25 -8.82 3.24
N VAL A 319 -42.94 -8.58 3.09
CA VAL A 319 -42.21 -8.62 1.80
C VAL A 319 -41.35 -9.88 1.77
N ASN A 320 -41.50 -10.69 0.71
CA ASN A 320 -40.80 -11.98 0.61
C ASN A 320 -39.57 -11.91 -0.30
N LEU A 321 -39.72 -11.40 -1.51
CA LEU A 321 -38.67 -11.36 -2.53
C LEU A 321 -38.84 -10.13 -3.42
N PHE A 322 -37.75 -9.72 -4.08
CA PHE A 322 -37.76 -8.65 -5.07
C PHE A 322 -36.77 -8.93 -6.19
N CYS A 323 -36.89 -8.20 -7.28
CA CYS A 323 -35.87 -8.10 -8.32
C CYS A 323 -35.78 -6.68 -8.86
N VAL A 324 -34.63 -6.33 -9.43
CA VAL A 324 -34.39 -5.04 -10.09
C VAL A 324 -34.42 -5.23 -11.61
N ASP A 325 -35.12 -4.33 -12.29
CA ASP A 325 -35.08 -4.19 -13.75
C ASP A 325 -33.74 -3.59 -14.16
N SER A 326 -32.92 -4.36 -14.89
CA SER A 326 -31.62 -3.87 -15.32
C SER A 326 -31.72 -2.71 -16.32
N GLN A 327 -32.79 -2.59 -17.10
CA GLN A 327 -32.89 -1.56 -18.14
C GLN A 327 -33.39 -0.21 -17.61
N PHE A 328 -34.40 -0.22 -16.73
CA PHE A 328 -35.04 0.99 -16.23
C PHE A 328 -34.73 1.28 -14.76
N GLY A 329 -34.12 0.34 -14.04
CA GLY A 329 -33.86 0.45 -12.59
C GLY A 329 -35.12 0.28 -11.72
N ASP A 330 -36.27 -0.02 -12.34
CA ASP A 330 -37.53 -0.24 -11.63
C ASP A 330 -37.45 -1.50 -10.76
N ILE A 331 -38.11 -1.47 -9.60
CA ILE A 331 -37.99 -2.53 -8.60
C ILE A 331 -39.32 -3.25 -8.47
N TYR A 332 -39.33 -4.57 -8.65
CA TYR A 332 -40.53 -5.39 -8.48
C TYR A 332 -40.45 -6.16 -7.18
N ILE A 333 -41.49 -6.03 -6.36
CA ILE A 333 -41.57 -6.61 -5.01
C ILE A 333 -42.78 -7.51 -4.93
N TYR A 334 -42.60 -8.73 -4.42
CA TYR A 334 -43.69 -9.65 -4.11
C TYR A 334 -43.98 -9.68 -2.60
N GLY A 335 -45.26 -9.50 -2.24
CA GLY A 335 -45.74 -9.63 -0.88
C GLY A 335 -47.26 -9.78 -0.83
N GLU A 336 -47.77 -10.58 0.12
CA GLU A 336 -49.21 -10.78 0.39
C GLU A 336 -50.05 -11.12 -0.85
N GLY A 337 -49.49 -11.82 -1.84
CA GLY A 337 -50.19 -12.19 -3.07
C GLY A 337 -50.24 -11.13 -4.16
N TYR A 338 -49.49 -10.03 -4.02
CA TYR A 338 -49.44 -8.95 -5.00
C TYR A 338 -47.99 -8.69 -5.44
N VAL A 339 -47.84 -8.22 -6.69
CA VAL A 339 -46.57 -7.65 -7.16
C VAL A 339 -46.70 -6.14 -7.27
N PHE A 340 -45.75 -5.44 -6.65
CA PHE A 340 -45.62 -3.99 -6.67
C PHE A 340 -44.44 -3.59 -7.51
N LYS A 341 -44.58 -2.50 -8.24
CA LYS A 341 -43.51 -1.84 -8.96
C LYS A 341 -43.17 -0.53 -8.25
N ILE A 342 -41.90 -0.34 -7.92
CA ILE A 342 -41.33 0.95 -7.55
C ILE A 342 -40.65 1.51 -8.79
N THR A 343 -41.16 2.61 -9.32
CA THR A 343 -40.52 3.28 -10.45
C THR A 343 -39.28 4.02 -9.98
N HIS A 344 -38.10 3.76 -10.55
CA HIS A 344 -36.82 4.35 -10.08
C HIS A 344 -36.85 5.88 -10.09
N ILE A 345 -37.30 6.47 -11.19
CA ILE A 345 -37.26 7.92 -11.43
C ILE A 345 -38.32 8.68 -10.61
N THR A 346 -39.55 8.15 -10.57
CA THR A 346 -40.68 8.86 -9.94
C THR A 346 -40.87 8.46 -8.48
N GLN A 347 -40.19 7.40 -8.04
CA GLN A 347 -40.37 6.77 -6.73
C GLN A 347 -41.85 6.59 -6.40
N LYS A 348 -42.62 6.15 -7.39
CA LYS A 348 -44.04 5.85 -7.21
C LYS A 348 -44.20 4.35 -7.12
N VAL A 349 -44.95 3.90 -6.10
CA VAL A 349 -45.41 2.52 -6.00
C VAL A 349 -46.70 2.36 -6.80
N THR A 350 -46.69 1.43 -7.73
CA THR A 350 -47.88 0.92 -8.42
C THR A 350 -48.06 -0.55 -8.09
N ARG A 351 -49.33 -1.00 -8.02
CA ARG A 351 -49.65 -2.42 -7.93
C ARG A 351 -49.82 -2.92 -9.35
N GLU A 352 -48.97 -3.86 -9.77
CA GLU A 352 -48.98 -4.37 -11.14
C GLU A 352 -49.91 -5.58 -11.27
N CYS A 353 -49.80 -6.56 -10.37
CA CYS A 353 -50.60 -7.77 -10.45
C CYS A 353 -51.21 -8.22 -9.12
N ASN A 354 -52.33 -8.95 -9.22
CA ASN A 354 -53.02 -9.59 -8.12
C ASN A 354 -53.08 -11.11 -8.37
N LEU A 355 -52.29 -11.88 -7.62
CA LEU A 355 -52.23 -13.34 -7.77
C LEU A 355 -53.37 -14.05 -7.03
N LEU A 356 -54.09 -13.36 -6.14
CA LEU A 356 -55.27 -13.93 -5.47
C LEU A 356 -56.38 -14.24 -6.48
N ASP A 357 -56.51 -13.42 -7.52
CA ASP A 357 -57.48 -13.63 -8.60
C ASP A 357 -57.11 -14.85 -9.46
N TYR A 358 -55.81 -15.13 -9.62
CA TYR A 358 -55.31 -16.26 -10.40
C TYR A 358 -55.49 -17.60 -9.67
N TYR A 359 -55.15 -17.64 -8.38
CA TYR A 359 -55.23 -18.87 -7.58
C TYR A 359 -56.65 -19.19 -7.08
N GLU A 360 -57.59 -18.24 -7.19
CA GLU A 360 -58.93 -18.32 -6.60
C GLU A 360 -58.91 -18.73 -5.10
N ALA A 361 -57.81 -18.43 -4.40
CA ALA A 361 -57.53 -18.91 -3.06
C ALA A 361 -56.93 -17.81 -2.19
N SER A 362 -57.26 -17.84 -0.90
CA SER A 362 -56.72 -16.91 0.09
C SER A 362 -55.26 -17.21 0.46
N ASP A 363 -54.82 -18.45 0.22
CA ASP A 363 -53.50 -18.95 0.60
C ASP A 363 -52.72 -19.30 -0.67
N ILE A 364 -51.79 -18.42 -1.03
CA ILE A 364 -50.95 -18.55 -2.22
C ILE A 364 -49.69 -19.31 -1.82
N PRO A 365 -49.21 -20.27 -2.63
CA PRO A 365 -47.93 -20.94 -2.41
C PRO A 365 -46.78 -19.95 -2.15
N SER A 366 -45.80 -20.36 -1.34
CA SER A 366 -44.61 -19.55 -1.11
C SER A 366 -43.84 -19.32 -2.41
N LEU A 367 -43.39 -18.08 -2.62
CA LEU A 367 -42.59 -17.72 -3.78
C LEU A 367 -41.12 -18.14 -3.57
N VAL A 368 -40.56 -18.86 -4.55
CA VAL A 368 -39.17 -19.33 -4.58
C VAL A 368 -38.26 -18.29 -5.25
N ASN A 369 -38.71 -17.65 -6.32
CA ASN A 369 -37.93 -16.66 -7.06
C ASN A 369 -38.84 -15.67 -7.81
N ILE A 370 -38.35 -14.44 -7.94
CA ILE A 370 -38.87 -13.40 -8.84
C ILE A 370 -37.72 -12.89 -9.69
N ASN A 371 -37.95 -12.71 -10.99
CA ASN A 371 -36.96 -12.15 -11.90
C ASN A 371 -37.64 -11.30 -12.98
N CYS A 372 -37.01 -10.19 -13.37
CA CYS A 372 -37.49 -9.35 -14.45
C CYS A 372 -36.64 -9.60 -15.70
N ASN A 373 -37.31 -9.92 -16.81
CA ASN A 373 -36.70 -10.01 -18.12
C ASN A 373 -37.03 -8.75 -18.92
N PRO A 374 -36.09 -7.78 -19.03
CA PRO A 374 -36.34 -6.54 -19.76
C PRO A 374 -36.50 -6.77 -21.26
N VAL A 375 -35.89 -7.81 -21.83
CA VAL A 375 -35.97 -8.11 -23.28
C VAL A 375 -37.35 -8.63 -23.63
N ALA A 376 -37.91 -9.51 -22.80
CA ALA A 376 -39.26 -10.04 -22.97
C ALA A 376 -40.36 -9.13 -22.37
N GLU A 377 -39.98 -8.02 -21.73
CA GLU A 377 -40.86 -7.11 -20.99
C GLU A 377 -41.82 -7.85 -20.04
N ASN A 378 -41.32 -8.84 -19.30
CA ASN A 378 -42.13 -9.64 -18.39
C ASN A 378 -41.42 -9.92 -17.04
N ILE A 379 -42.23 -10.30 -16.05
CA ILE A 379 -41.78 -10.70 -14.71
C ILE A 379 -42.05 -12.19 -14.56
N CYS A 380 -41.02 -12.98 -14.30
CA CYS A 380 -41.14 -14.39 -14.00
C CYS A 380 -41.28 -14.60 -12.49
N LEU A 381 -42.28 -15.39 -12.10
CA LEU A 381 -42.58 -15.78 -10.72
C LEU A 381 -42.58 -17.30 -10.62
N ALA A 382 -41.84 -17.85 -9.66
CA ALA A 382 -41.77 -19.30 -9.45
C ALA A 382 -42.13 -19.67 -8.01
N PHE A 383 -42.96 -20.69 -7.84
CA PHE A 383 -43.59 -21.04 -6.57
C PHE A 383 -43.21 -22.45 -6.08
N GLU A 384 -43.24 -22.67 -4.76
CA GLU A 384 -42.85 -23.94 -4.13
C GLU A 384 -43.69 -25.14 -4.60
N ASN A 385 -44.96 -24.91 -4.94
CA ASN A 385 -45.87 -25.94 -5.46
C ASN A 385 -45.53 -26.40 -6.89
N GLY A 386 -44.60 -25.72 -7.58
CA GLY A 386 -44.16 -26.06 -8.93
C GLY A 386 -44.64 -25.12 -10.02
N ASP A 387 -45.50 -24.14 -9.72
CA ASP A 387 -45.97 -23.18 -10.72
C ASP A 387 -44.86 -22.22 -11.14
N VAL A 388 -44.75 -21.99 -12.45
CA VAL A 388 -43.95 -20.92 -13.03
C VAL A 388 -44.87 -20.04 -13.86
N LEU A 389 -45.01 -18.78 -13.44
CA LEU A 389 -45.88 -17.79 -14.03
C LEU A 389 -45.06 -16.66 -14.65
N THR A 390 -45.56 -16.06 -15.72
CA THR A 390 -45.05 -14.81 -16.29
C THR A 390 -46.11 -13.74 -16.28
N VAL A 391 -45.73 -12.52 -15.91
CA VAL A 391 -46.58 -11.34 -15.91
C VAL A 391 -46.04 -10.34 -16.94
N GLU A 392 -46.81 -10.06 -18.00
CA GLU A 392 -46.41 -9.10 -19.02
C GLU A 392 -46.54 -7.66 -18.52
N HIS A 393 -45.51 -6.83 -18.71
CA HIS A 393 -45.40 -5.50 -18.11
C HIS A 393 -46.47 -4.50 -18.56
N ARG A 394 -47.01 -4.65 -19.78
CA ARG A 394 -47.94 -3.68 -20.38
C ARG A 394 -49.41 -4.01 -20.12
N THR A 395 -49.72 -5.30 -20.11
CA THR A 395 -51.09 -5.80 -20.04
C THR A 395 -51.46 -6.30 -18.65
N ASN A 396 -50.45 -6.55 -17.79
CA ASN A 396 -50.58 -7.21 -16.49
C ASN A 396 -51.33 -8.54 -16.56
N ILE A 397 -51.28 -9.19 -17.73
CA ILE A 397 -51.82 -10.54 -17.94
C ILE A 397 -50.86 -11.54 -17.31
N ILE A 398 -51.43 -12.46 -16.54
CA ILE A 398 -50.71 -13.56 -15.89
C ILE A 398 -50.85 -14.80 -16.77
N GLU A 399 -49.73 -15.37 -17.20
CA GLU A 399 -49.68 -16.59 -17.99
C GLU A 399 -48.90 -17.68 -17.21
N SER A 400 -49.39 -18.92 -17.26
CA SER A 400 -48.64 -20.07 -16.73
C SER A 400 -47.78 -20.65 -17.84
N VAL A 401 -46.46 -20.59 -17.65
CA VAL A 401 -45.46 -21.07 -18.62
C VAL A 401 -44.97 -22.48 -18.30
N GLY A 402 -45.15 -22.95 -17.06
CA GLY A 402 -44.78 -24.30 -16.68
C GLY A 402 -45.31 -24.71 -15.30
N PHE A 403 -45.39 -26.03 -15.11
CA PHE A 403 -45.72 -26.66 -13.85
C PHE A 403 -44.80 -27.86 -13.58
N VAL A 404 -44.24 -27.93 -12.37
CA VAL A 404 -43.36 -29.02 -11.93
C VAL A 404 -44.04 -29.82 -10.83
N ASP A 405 -44.54 -31.02 -11.16
CA ASP A 405 -45.32 -31.89 -10.24
C ASP A 405 -44.70 -32.12 -8.86
N SER A 406 -43.37 -32.18 -8.78
CA SER A 406 -42.66 -32.41 -7.51
C SER A 406 -42.46 -31.16 -6.66
N GLY A 407 -42.93 -29.99 -7.11
CA GLY A 407 -42.59 -28.71 -6.53
C GLY A 407 -41.19 -28.22 -6.88
N LEU A 408 -40.89 -26.98 -6.48
CA LEU A 408 -39.62 -26.29 -6.72
C LEU A 408 -38.93 -25.92 -5.40
N LYS A 409 -37.62 -26.19 -5.31
CA LYS A 409 -36.76 -25.78 -4.18
C LYS A 409 -36.00 -24.49 -4.47
N SER A 410 -35.58 -24.28 -5.71
CA SER A 410 -34.79 -23.12 -6.13
C SER A 410 -34.94 -22.88 -7.63
N LEU A 411 -34.89 -21.62 -8.04
CA LEU A 411 -34.82 -21.20 -9.43
C LEU A 411 -33.82 -20.05 -9.55
N CYS A 412 -32.98 -20.09 -10.58
CA CYS A 412 -32.02 -19.03 -10.84
C CYS A 412 -31.76 -18.88 -12.35
N TRP A 413 -31.92 -17.66 -12.85
CA TRP A 413 -31.60 -17.28 -14.22
C TRP A 413 -30.10 -17.15 -14.43
N SER A 414 -29.63 -17.46 -15.63
CA SER A 414 -28.28 -17.13 -16.05
C SER A 414 -28.09 -15.61 -16.10
N PRO A 415 -26.86 -15.09 -15.93
CA PRO A 415 -26.61 -13.64 -15.92
C PRO A 415 -26.99 -12.91 -17.22
N ASP A 416 -27.02 -13.63 -18.34
CA ASP A 416 -27.46 -13.15 -19.65
C ASP A 416 -28.96 -13.40 -19.92
N GLN A 417 -29.68 -13.98 -18.95
CA GLN A 417 -31.10 -14.31 -18.98
C GLN A 417 -31.56 -15.24 -20.12
N GLU A 418 -30.64 -15.95 -20.78
CA GLU A 418 -30.97 -16.87 -21.86
C GLU A 418 -31.34 -18.28 -21.37
N VAL A 419 -30.96 -18.65 -20.15
CA VAL A 419 -31.13 -19.98 -19.58
C VAL A 419 -31.67 -19.86 -18.16
N VAL A 420 -32.64 -20.69 -17.81
CA VAL A 420 -33.17 -20.81 -16.44
C VAL A 420 -32.82 -22.19 -15.88
N CYS A 421 -32.26 -22.20 -14.67
CA CYS A 421 -31.96 -23.41 -13.92
C CYS A 421 -32.91 -23.55 -12.75
N MET A 422 -33.50 -24.73 -12.59
CA MET A 422 -34.47 -25.04 -11.54
C MET A 422 -34.05 -26.30 -10.78
N VAL A 423 -34.21 -26.31 -9.46
CA VAL A 423 -34.08 -27.52 -8.63
C VAL A 423 -35.46 -27.95 -8.16
N THR A 424 -35.84 -29.19 -8.49
CA THR A 424 -37.14 -29.75 -8.15
C THR A 424 -37.19 -30.31 -6.73
N GLY A 425 -38.40 -30.58 -6.22
CA GLY A 425 -38.60 -31.26 -4.93
C GLY A 425 -38.00 -32.66 -4.85
N ARG A 426 -37.73 -33.31 -6.00
CA ARG A 426 -37.06 -34.62 -6.10
C ARG A 426 -35.53 -34.53 -6.20
N ASP A 427 -34.96 -33.34 -5.98
CA ASP A 427 -33.52 -33.08 -6.15
C ASP A 427 -33.01 -33.38 -7.57
N THR A 428 -33.82 -33.05 -8.58
CA THR A 428 -33.37 -33.00 -9.98
C THR A 428 -33.13 -31.56 -10.41
N VAL A 429 -32.11 -31.33 -11.23
CA VAL A 429 -31.88 -30.05 -11.91
C VAL A 429 -32.55 -30.11 -13.28
N ILE A 430 -33.44 -29.16 -13.53
CA ILE A 430 -34.02 -28.92 -14.85
C ILE A 430 -33.41 -27.64 -15.39
N ILE A 431 -32.89 -27.70 -16.61
CA ILE A 431 -32.42 -26.53 -17.34
C ILE A 431 -33.35 -26.30 -18.52
N MET A 432 -33.79 -25.06 -18.66
CA MET A 432 -34.64 -24.64 -19.77
C MET A 432 -34.05 -23.40 -20.43
N THR A 433 -34.43 -23.17 -21.69
CA THR A 433 -34.17 -21.90 -22.38
C THR A 433 -34.95 -20.77 -21.73
N GLY A 434 -34.64 -19.51 -22.06
CA GLY A 434 -35.40 -18.35 -21.56
C GLY A 434 -36.86 -18.29 -22.02
N THR A 435 -37.24 -19.13 -22.99
CA THR A 435 -38.63 -19.37 -23.42
C THR A 435 -39.26 -20.59 -22.75
N PHE A 436 -38.60 -21.17 -21.74
CA PHE A 436 -39.04 -22.36 -21.01
C PHE A 436 -39.09 -23.64 -21.85
N ASP A 437 -38.26 -23.77 -22.89
CA ASP A 437 -38.07 -25.04 -23.59
C ASP A 437 -37.04 -25.90 -22.83
N PRO A 438 -37.34 -27.16 -22.48
CA PRO A 438 -36.42 -27.99 -21.71
C PRO A 438 -35.17 -28.35 -22.52
N ILE A 439 -33.99 -28.14 -21.90
CA ILE A 439 -32.68 -28.49 -22.46
C ILE A 439 -32.24 -29.85 -21.92
N THR A 440 -32.16 -29.97 -20.59
CA THR A 440 -31.65 -31.17 -19.91
C THR A 440 -32.29 -31.31 -18.53
N GLU A 441 -32.49 -32.55 -18.09
CA GLU A 441 -32.85 -32.90 -16.73
C GLU A 441 -31.82 -33.88 -16.14
N VAL A 442 -31.30 -33.57 -14.95
CA VAL A 442 -30.19 -34.33 -14.32
C VAL A 442 -30.43 -34.53 -12.83
N ASP A 443 -30.22 -35.75 -12.34
CA ASP A 443 -30.30 -36.10 -10.91
C ASP A 443 -29.09 -35.54 -10.12
N LEU A 444 -29.34 -34.79 -9.03
CA LEU A 444 -28.32 -34.25 -8.13
C LEU A 444 -27.64 -35.28 -7.24
N HIS A 445 -28.03 -36.55 -7.27
CA HIS A 445 -27.45 -37.61 -6.46
C HIS A 445 -26.70 -38.69 -7.25
N GLN A 446 -26.39 -38.45 -8.53
CA GLN A 446 -25.54 -39.35 -9.32
C GLN A 446 -24.17 -39.61 -8.67
N ASP A 447 -23.67 -40.85 -8.68
CA ASP A 447 -22.39 -41.21 -8.04
C ASP A 447 -21.14 -40.68 -8.78
N SER A 448 -21.31 -40.12 -9.98
CA SER A 448 -20.20 -39.63 -10.79
C SER A 448 -19.66 -38.29 -10.25
N PHE A 449 -18.33 -38.11 -10.28
CA PHE A 449 -17.70 -36.83 -9.92
C PHE A 449 -17.97 -35.73 -10.98
N GLY A 450 -18.21 -36.13 -12.23
CA GLY A 450 -18.36 -35.25 -13.40
C GLY A 450 -17.35 -35.57 -14.51
N GLU A 451 -17.60 -35.07 -15.72
CA GLU A 451 -16.78 -35.36 -16.92
C GLU A 451 -15.32 -34.95 -16.78
N LYS A 452 -15.04 -33.94 -15.96
CA LYS A 452 -13.69 -33.41 -15.72
C LYS A 452 -13.09 -33.93 -14.42
N GLN A 453 -13.51 -35.14 -14.01
CA GLN A 453 -12.86 -35.86 -12.93
C GLN A 453 -11.35 -35.92 -13.18
N PHE A 454 -10.58 -35.52 -12.18
CA PHE A 454 -9.13 -35.65 -12.24
C PHE A 454 -8.78 -37.12 -12.42
N ILE A 455 -8.11 -37.46 -13.53
CA ILE A 455 -7.43 -38.74 -13.69
C ILE A 455 -6.17 -38.67 -12.81
N THR A 456 -6.36 -38.66 -11.50
CA THR A 456 -5.26 -38.71 -10.52
C THR A 456 -4.93 -40.18 -10.29
N VAL A 457 -3.75 -40.60 -10.77
CA VAL A 457 -3.13 -41.92 -10.53
C VAL A 457 -2.78 -42.19 -9.04
N GLY A 458 -3.45 -41.52 -8.10
CA GLY A 458 -3.34 -41.78 -6.66
C GLY A 458 -2.03 -41.33 -5.99
N TRP A 459 -1.04 -40.82 -6.73
CA TRP A 459 0.25 -40.43 -6.14
C TRP A 459 0.10 -39.14 -5.33
N GLY A 460 0.08 -39.27 -4.00
CA GLY A 460 0.08 -38.15 -3.06
C GLY A 460 -1.15 -38.06 -2.15
N LYS A 461 -2.15 -38.95 -2.30
CA LYS A 461 -3.20 -39.09 -1.28
C LYS A 461 -2.57 -39.51 0.05
N LYS A 462 -3.08 -39.02 1.18
CA LYS A 462 -2.63 -39.41 2.54
C LYS A 462 -2.60 -40.94 2.73
N GLU A 463 -3.52 -41.64 2.05
CA GLU A 463 -3.62 -43.11 1.96
C GLU A 463 -2.39 -43.79 1.32
N THR A 464 -1.74 -43.09 0.37
CA THR A 464 -0.65 -43.59 -0.48
C THR A 464 0.74 -43.09 -0.05
N GLN A 465 0.82 -42.22 0.95
CA GLN A 465 2.08 -41.81 1.56
C GLN A 465 2.58 -42.87 2.55
N PHE A 466 3.85 -43.25 2.44
CA PHE A 466 4.51 -44.14 3.38
C PHE A 466 4.68 -43.42 4.72
N HIS A 467 3.95 -43.88 5.75
CA HIS A 467 4.12 -43.43 7.12
C HIS A 467 4.75 -44.57 7.92
N GLY A 468 5.78 -44.26 8.72
CA GLY A 468 6.44 -45.20 9.64
C GLY A 468 5.46 -45.80 10.66
N SER A 469 5.93 -46.79 11.43
CA SER A 469 5.12 -47.58 12.39
C SER A 469 4.28 -46.74 13.35
N GLU A 470 4.71 -45.53 13.74
CA GLU A 470 3.95 -44.59 14.58
C GLU A 470 2.77 -43.93 13.84
N GLY A 471 2.89 -43.68 12.54
CA GLY A 471 1.83 -43.11 11.71
C GLY A 471 0.73 -44.11 11.32
N LYS A 472 0.92 -45.41 11.59
CA LYS A 472 -0.14 -46.42 11.50
C LYS A 472 -1.04 -46.42 12.74
N ALA A 473 -0.52 -46.08 13.92
CA ALA A 473 -1.31 -45.97 15.14
C ALA A 473 -2.21 -44.71 15.15
N ALA A 474 -1.70 -43.58 14.64
CA ALA A 474 -2.50 -42.36 14.43
C ALA A 474 -3.64 -42.55 13.40
N ARG A 475 -3.57 -43.60 12.57
CA ARG A 475 -4.57 -43.95 11.56
C ARG A 475 -5.86 -44.53 12.15
N PHE A 476 -5.79 -45.14 13.33
CA PHE A 476 -6.97 -45.63 14.06
C PHE A 476 -7.61 -44.57 14.95
N VAL A 477 -6.92 -43.47 15.23
CA VAL A 477 -7.45 -42.36 16.06
C VAL A 477 -8.05 -41.23 15.21
N MET A 478 -7.77 -41.22 13.90
CA MET A 478 -8.32 -40.25 12.96
C MET A 478 -9.29 -40.92 11.98
N GLN A 479 -10.20 -41.75 12.48
CA GLN A 479 -11.49 -41.84 11.82
C GLN A 479 -12.17 -40.48 11.99
N VAL A 480 -12.68 -39.94 10.89
CA VAL A 480 -13.64 -38.85 10.90
C VAL A 480 -14.70 -39.27 11.91
N VAL A 481 -14.72 -38.62 13.07
CA VAL A 481 -15.89 -38.69 13.93
C VAL A 481 -16.93 -37.91 13.16
N ASP A 482 -17.65 -38.62 12.30
CA ASP A 482 -18.97 -38.19 11.85
C ASP A 482 -19.78 -38.12 13.13
N ASP A 483 -19.86 -36.93 13.73
CA ASP A 483 -20.82 -36.68 14.78
C ASP A 483 -22.17 -36.52 14.07
N PRO A 484 -23.08 -37.52 14.14
CA PRO A 484 -24.35 -37.45 13.45
C PRO A 484 -25.26 -36.36 14.03
N ASN A 485 -24.88 -35.77 15.18
CA ASN A 485 -25.61 -34.73 15.90
C ASN A 485 -25.12 -33.29 15.64
N SER A 486 -24.14 -33.07 14.74
CA SER A 486 -23.61 -31.73 14.46
C SER A 486 -24.37 -30.94 13.39
N ASN A 487 -25.23 -31.56 12.58
CA ASN A 487 -25.78 -30.93 11.38
C ASN A 487 -27.15 -30.30 11.63
N LYS A 488 -27.15 -29.05 12.09
CA LYS A 488 -28.28 -28.13 11.90
C LYS A 488 -28.28 -27.58 10.46
N ASP A 489 -28.31 -28.46 9.47
CA ASP A 489 -28.43 -28.06 8.06
C ASP A 489 -29.91 -27.80 7.71
N ASP A 490 -30.18 -26.81 6.87
CA ASP A 490 -31.55 -26.40 6.49
C ASP A 490 -32.13 -27.24 5.34
N GLY A 491 -31.35 -28.13 4.73
CA GLY A 491 -31.77 -28.95 3.59
C GLY A 491 -32.00 -28.16 2.30
N LYS A 492 -31.75 -26.85 2.28
CA LYS A 492 -32.04 -26.00 1.12
C LYS A 492 -31.03 -26.24 0.01
N ALA A 493 -31.53 -26.30 -1.23
CA ALA A 493 -30.71 -26.31 -2.42
C ALA A 493 -30.57 -24.89 -2.97
N LEU A 494 -29.34 -24.43 -3.23
CA LEU A 494 -29.08 -23.10 -3.78
C LEU A 494 -28.28 -23.20 -5.08
N ILE A 495 -28.68 -22.40 -6.07
CA ILE A 495 -28.00 -22.26 -7.36
C ILE A 495 -27.20 -20.97 -7.37
N SER A 496 -26.00 -20.98 -7.92
CA SER A 496 -25.22 -19.78 -8.19
C SER A 496 -24.49 -19.86 -9.53
N TRP A 497 -24.69 -18.86 -10.38
CA TRP A 497 -24.06 -18.78 -11.70
C TRP A 497 -22.70 -18.09 -11.65
N ARG A 498 -21.78 -18.54 -12.50
CA ARG A 498 -20.59 -17.75 -12.84
C ARG A 498 -21.00 -16.57 -13.70
N GLY A 499 -20.36 -15.41 -13.52
CA GLY A 499 -20.77 -14.15 -14.18
C GLY A 499 -20.70 -14.15 -15.71
N ASP A 500 -20.06 -15.13 -16.35
CA ASP A 500 -20.07 -15.30 -17.81
C ASP A 500 -21.15 -16.26 -18.33
N GLY A 501 -22.00 -16.80 -17.44
CA GLY A 501 -23.12 -17.68 -17.82
C GLY A 501 -22.72 -19.06 -18.36
N LEU A 502 -21.43 -19.43 -18.31
CA LEU A 502 -20.95 -20.71 -18.87
C LEU A 502 -20.98 -21.87 -17.88
N LEU A 503 -20.97 -21.59 -16.57
CA LEU A 503 -20.99 -22.58 -15.50
C LEU A 503 -21.96 -22.13 -14.41
N PHE A 504 -22.58 -23.08 -13.74
CA PHE A 504 -23.34 -22.85 -12.51
C PHE A 504 -23.04 -23.92 -11.47
N ALA A 505 -23.22 -23.57 -10.21
CA ALA A 505 -23.02 -24.44 -9.06
C ALA A 505 -24.33 -24.65 -8.33
N VAL A 506 -24.56 -25.88 -7.85
CA VAL A 506 -25.71 -26.26 -7.02
C VAL A 506 -25.20 -26.84 -5.71
N SER A 507 -25.55 -26.20 -4.59
CA SER A 507 -25.30 -26.71 -3.24
C SER A 507 -26.47 -27.59 -2.83
N VAL A 508 -26.22 -28.85 -2.44
CA VAL A 508 -27.26 -29.82 -2.08
C VAL A 508 -26.79 -30.75 -0.96
N VAL A 509 -27.73 -31.23 -0.15
CA VAL A 509 -27.47 -32.23 0.90
C VAL A 509 -27.62 -33.62 0.32
N SER A 510 -26.60 -34.45 0.50
CA SER A 510 -26.62 -35.86 0.08
C SER A 510 -27.60 -36.69 0.90
N LYS A 511 -27.94 -37.89 0.41
CA LYS A 511 -28.67 -38.92 1.18
C LYS A 511 -27.95 -39.33 2.48
N GLU A 512 -26.63 -39.13 2.54
CA GLU A 512 -25.79 -39.38 3.72
C GLU A 512 -25.78 -38.18 4.70
N ASN A 513 -26.64 -37.17 4.50
CA ASN A 513 -26.74 -35.95 5.30
C ASN A 513 -25.46 -35.09 5.31
N VAL A 514 -24.67 -35.17 4.24
CA VAL A 514 -23.47 -34.34 4.00
C VAL A 514 -23.71 -33.40 2.82
N ARG A 515 -23.42 -32.10 2.99
CA ARG A 515 -23.54 -31.10 1.94
C ARG A 515 -22.35 -31.11 0.98
N TYR A 516 -22.62 -31.03 -0.31
CA TYR A 516 -21.61 -30.85 -1.36
C TYR A 516 -22.10 -29.88 -2.44
N ILE A 517 -21.17 -29.39 -3.25
CA ILE A 517 -21.43 -28.47 -4.35
C ILE A 517 -21.17 -29.20 -5.67
N ARG A 518 -22.16 -29.23 -6.56
CA ARG A 518 -22.03 -29.74 -7.93
C ARG A 518 -21.92 -28.62 -8.92
N ILE A 519 -21.00 -28.76 -9.87
CA ILE A 519 -20.69 -27.72 -10.85
C ILE A 519 -21.02 -28.27 -12.23
N PHE A 520 -21.90 -27.58 -12.93
CA PHE A 520 -22.41 -27.94 -14.25
C PHE A 520 -21.97 -26.91 -15.28
N ASN A 521 -21.93 -27.31 -16.55
CA ASN A 521 -21.90 -26.35 -17.67
C ASN A 521 -23.32 -25.85 -17.99
N ARG A 522 -23.41 -24.86 -18.88
CA ARG A 522 -24.67 -24.28 -19.34
C ARG A 522 -25.66 -25.32 -19.89
N GLU A 523 -25.16 -26.41 -20.45
CA GLU A 523 -25.97 -27.51 -21.00
C GLU A 523 -26.44 -28.53 -19.94
N GLY A 524 -26.05 -28.36 -18.67
CA GLY A 524 -26.47 -29.23 -17.57
C GLY A 524 -25.65 -30.51 -17.40
N VAL A 525 -24.53 -30.62 -18.09
CA VAL A 525 -23.58 -31.71 -17.93
C VAL A 525 -22.71 -31.46 -16.70
N LEU A 526 -22.71 -32.43 -15.77
CA LEU A 526 -21.92 -32.37 -14.55
C LEU A 526 -20.41 -32.33 -14.88
N GLN A 527 -19.75 -31.25 -14.49
CA GLN A 527 -18.33 -31.04 -14.74
C GLN A 527 -17.47 -31.48 -13.55
N TYR A 528 -17.84 -31.04 -12.34
CA TYR A 528 -17.07 -31.29 -11.11
C TYR A 528 -18.00 -31.45 -9.90
N THR A 529 -17.50 -32.14 -8.88
CA THR A 529 -18.15 -32.26 -7.57
C THR A 529 -17.16 -31.81 -6.51
N SER A 530 -17.62 -31.04 -5.52
CA SER A 530 -16.75 -30.57 -4.44
C SER A 530 -16.27 -31.71 -3.55
N GLU A 531 -15.16 -31.47 -2.84
CA GLU A 531 -14.79 -32.33 -1.72
C GLU A 531 -15.91 -32.34 -0.67
N LYS A 532 -16.16 -33.51 -0.07
CA LYS A 532 -17.09 -33.67 1.05
C LYS A 532 -16.43 -33.09 2.30
N ILE A 533 -16.91 -31.96 2.79
CA ILE A 533 -16.38 -31.28 3.97
C ILE A 533 -17.51 -31.13 5.01
N SER A 534 -17.21 -31.47 6.26
CA SER A 534 -18.16 -31.33 7.38
C SER A 534 -18.46 -29.87 7.71
N GLY A 535 -19.69 -29.59 8.14
CA GLY A 535 -20.11 -28.28 8.64
C GLY A 535 -20.29 -27.21 7.57
N LEU A 536 -20.32 -27.57 6.28
CA LEU A 536 -20.72 -26.65 5.21
C LEU A 536 -22.21 -26.30 5.33
N GLU A 537 -22.54 -25.04 5.11
CA GLU A 537 -23.92 -24.56 5.13
C GLU A 537 -24.47 -24.34 3.71
N SER A 538 -25.77 -24.06 3.60
CA SER A 538 -26.46 -23.92 2.33
C SER A 538 -25.97 -22.76 1.47
N VAL A 539 -25.58 -21.65 2.10
CA VAL A 539 -25.25 -20.38 1.45
C VAL A 539 -24.17 -20.55 0.39
N LEU A 540 -24.43 -20.04 -0.81
CA LEU A 540 -23.57 -20.19 -1.98
C LEU A 540 -23.52 -18.91 -2.80
N ALA A 541 -22.31 -18.43 -3.11
CA ALA A 541 -22.13 -17.27 -3.99
C ALA A 541 -20.89 -17.43 -4.87
N TRP A 542 -21.09 -17.52 -6.18
CA TRP A 542 -20.00 -17.50 -7.15
C TRP A 542 -19.55 -16.06 -7.40
N ARG A 543 -18.25 -15.81 -7.26
CA ARG A 543 -17.65 -14.54 -7.66
C ARG A 543 -17.86 -14.28 -9.16
N PRO A 544 -18.55 -13.20 -9.58
CA PRO A 544 -18.91 -12.96 -10.99
C PRO A 544 -17.71 -13.02 -11.94
N SER A 545 -16.64 -12.31 -11.59
CA SER A 545 -15.35 -12.32 -12.27
C SER A 545 -14.34 -13.10 -11.44
N GLY A 546 -14.12 -14.37 -11.79
CA GLY A 546 -13.12 -15.21 -11.12
C GLY A 546 -13.48 -16.70 -11.08
N ASN A 547 -12.74 -17.45 -10.28
CA ASN A 547 -12.94 -18.89 -10.10
C ASN A 547 -13.43 -19.28 -8.70
N LEU A 548 -13.63 -18.32 -7.80
CA LEU A 548 -13.95 -18.59 -6.40
C LEU A 548 -15.46 -18.68 -6.19
N LEU A 549 -15.88 -19.77 -5.58
CA LEU A 549 -17.18 -20.00 -4.97
C LEU A 549 -17.03 -19.77 -3.46
N ALA A 550 -17.89 -18.94 -2.87
CA ALA A 550 -17.92 -18.68 -1.45
C ALA A 550 -19.09 -19.42 -0.80
N THR A 551 -18.83 -20.04 0.35
CA THR A 551 -19.84 -20.67 1.21
C THR A 551 -19.39 -20.54 2.66
N THR A 552 -20.31 -20.68 3.61
CA THR A 552 -20.00 -20.64 5.04
C THR A 552 -19.73 -22.04 5.58
N GLN A 553 -18.83 -22.14 6.56
CA GLN A 553 -18.50 -23.38 7.24
C GLN A 553 -18.46 -23.16 8.75
N GLN A 554 -19.21 -23.97 9.49
CA GLN A 554 -19.12 -24.07 10.94
C GLN A 554 -18.03 -25.07 11.34
N LEU A 555 -17.02 -24.59 12.06
CA LEU A 555 -15.99 -25.40 12.72
C LEU A 555 -16.19 -25.30 14.24
N PRO A 556 -15.71 -26.27 15.05
CA PRO A 556 -15.97 -26.32 16.49
C PRO A 556 -15.65 -25.02 17.25
N ASN A 557 -14.64 -24.26 16.81
CA ASN A 557 -14.19 -23.03 17.47
C ASN A 557 -14.27 -21.79 16.57
N LYS A 558 -14.70 -21.92 15.32
CA LYS A 558 -14.62 -20.84 14.33
C LYS A 558 -15.78 -20.90 13.36
N TYR A 559 -16.28 -19.72 13.02
CA TYR A 559 -17.20 -19.56 11.91
C TYR A 559 -16.48 -18.86 10.77
N ILE A 560 -16.46 -19.48 9.58
CA ILE A 560 -15.61 -19.03 8.47
C ILE A 560 -16.39 -18.95 7.17
N VAL A 561 -15.89 -18.10 6.27
CA VAL A 561 -16.22 -18.17 4.85
C VAL A 561 -15.13 -18.99 4.17
N ALA A 562 -15.52 -20.13 3.62
CA ALA A 562 -14.66 -21.03 2.88
C ALA A 562 -14.81 -20.77 1.37
N PHE A 563 -13.69 -20.85 0.64
CA PHE A 563 -13.69 -20.71 -0.81
C PHE A 563 -13.40 -22.03 -1.50
N PHE A 564 -14.07 -22.25 -2.62
CA PHE A 564 -13.86 -23.37 -3.53
C PHE A 564 -13.51 -22.85 -4.92
N GLU A 565 -12.67 -23.59 -5.64
CA GLU A 565 -12.47 -23.35 -7.07
C GLU A 565 -13.51 -24.11 -7.90
N LYS A 566 -13.61 -23.74 -9.18
CA LYS A 566 -14.47 -24.45 -10.15
C LYS A 566 -14.21 -25.95 -10.28
N ASN A 567 -13.06 -26.43 -9.81
CA ASN A 567 -12.69 -27.85 -9.83
C ASN A 567 -13.21 -28.63 -8.60
N GLY A 568 -13.94 -27.98 -7.70
CA GLY A 568 -14.48 -28.57 -6.47
C GLY A 568 -13.49 -28.62 -5.29
N LEU A 569 -12.26 -28.14 -5.47
CA LEU A 569 -11.24 -28.12 -4.41
C LEU A 569 -11.33 -26.84 -3.59
N ARG A 570 -11.09 -26.96 -2.28
CA ARG A 570 -11.02 -25.82 -1.36
C ARG A 570 -9.79 -24.97 -1.65
N HIS A 571 -9.95 -23.64 -1.70
CA HIS A 571 -8.88 -22.69 -1.99
C HIS A 571 -9.02 -21.39 -1.20
N GLY A 572 -8.56 -21.41 0.05
CA GLY A 572 -8.55 -20.26 0.95
C GLY A 572 -9.80 -20.13 1.81
N GLU A 573 -9.72 -19.27 2.81
CA GLU A 573 -10.77 -18.96 3.78
C GLU A 573 -10.48 -17.65 4.50
N PHE A 574 -11.49 -17.09 5.16
CA PHE A 574 -11.30 -16.10 6.22
C PHE A 574 -12.29 -16.32 7.36
N SER A 575 -11.95 -15.88 8.57
CA SER A 575 -12.81 -16.03 9.76
C SER A 575 -13.76 -14.84 9.91
N LEU A 576 -15.02 -15.13 10.25
CA LEU A 576 -16.01 -14.11 10.62
C LEU A 576 -15.71 -13.62 12.05
N PRO A 577 -16.05 -12.36 12.39
CA PRO A 577 -15.75 -11.76 13.69
C PRO A 577 -16.68 -12.23 14.81
N PHE A 578 -17.63 -13.12 14.51
CA PHE A 578 -18.65 -13.64 15.43
C PHE A 578 -18.77 -15.15 15.31
N SER A 579 -19.33 -15.79 16.34
CA SER A 579 -19.62 -17.22 16.34
C SER A 579 -20.98 -17.55 15.70
N SER A 580 -21.18 -18.80 15.28
CA SER A 580 -22.48 -19.25 14.74
C SER A 580 -23.61 -19.26 15.80
N SER A 581 -23.26 -19.25 17.09
CA SER A 581 -24.20 -19.06 18.19
C SER A 581 -24.65 -17.62 18.38
N GLU A 582 -23.85 -16.65 17.96
CA GLU A 582 -24.19 -15.21 18.05
C GLU A 582 -25.00 -14.76 16.83
N ARG A 583 -24.51 -15.09 15.64
CA ARG A 583 -25.09 -14.65 14.36
C ARG A 583 -25.10 -15.78 13.34
N LYS A 584 -26.25 -15.94 12.67
CA LYS A 584 -26.43 -16.86 11.54
C LYS A 584 -26.24 -16.11 10.23
N VAL A 585 -25.54 -16.69 9.26
CA VAL A 585 -25.43 -16.09 7.92
C VAL A 585 -26.62 -16.55 7.09
N LEU A 586 -27.32 -15.60 6.49
CA LEU A 586 -28.49 -15.84 5.65
C LEU A 586 -28.10 -15.90 4.17
N GLN A 587 -27.19 -15.03 3.74
CA GLN A 587 -26.80 -14.91 2.33
C GLN A 587 -25.37 -14.37 2.17
N LEU A 588 -24.71 -14.79 1.10
CA LEU A 588 -23.47 -14.22 0.60
C LEU A 588 -23.75 -13.58 -0.76
N LEU A 589 -23.26 -12.37 -0.99
CA LEU A 589 -23.52 -11.61 -2.22
C LEU A 589 -22.24 -10.94 -2.71
N TRP A 590 -21.94 -11.11 -3.98
CA TRP A 590 -20.85 -10.38 -4.64
C TRP A 590 -21.42 -9.22 -5.42
N ASN A 591 -20.74 -8.07 -5.38
CA ASN A 591 -21.03 -7.00 -6.34
C ASN A 591 -20.59 -7.40 -7.74
N THR A 592 -21.13 -6.70 -8.74
CA THR A 592 -20.91 -6.98 -10.17
C THR A 592 -19.44 -6.94 -10.56
N GLU A 593 -18.63 -6.05 -9.98
CA GLU A 593 -17.17 -5.99 -10.22
C GLU A 593 -16.34 -7.03 -9.44
N SER A 594 -16.96 -7.84 -8.58
CA SER A 594 -16.30 -8.86 -7.77
C SER A 594 -15.24 -8.32 -6.80
N THR A 595 -15.42 -7.08 -6.35
CA THR A 595 -14.54 -6.35 -5.44
C THR A 595 -15.03 -6.37 -3.99
N ILE A 596 -16.34 -6.48 -3.79
CA ILE A 596 -17.01 -6.46 -2.49
C ILE A 596 -17.78 -7.77 -2.33
N LEU A 597 -17.52 -8.47 -1.22
CA LEU A 597 -18.30 -9.61 -0.75
C LEU A 597 -19.13 -9.17 0.46
N THR A 598 -20.44 -9.16 0.31
CA THR A 598 -21.39 -8.86 1.39
C THR A 598 -21.78 -10.14 2.10
N VAL A 599 -21.72 -10.13 3.43
CA VAL A 599 -22.24 -11.19 4.29
C VAL A 599 -23.47 -10.65 5.00
N HIS A 600 -24.64 -11.17 4.65
CA HIS A 600 -25.91 -10.85 5.31
C HIS A 600 -26.13 -11.84 6.47
N CYS A 601 -26.30 -11.33 7.67
CA CYS A 601 -26.47 -12.14 8.87
C CYS A 601 -27.60 -11.65 9.77
N GLU A 602 -28.12 -12.55 10.58
CA GLU A 602 -29.15 -12.31 11.60
C GLU A 602 -28.62 -12.69 12.97
N ASN A 603 -28.84 -11.83 13.97
CA ASN A 603 -28.52 -12.10 15.36
C ASN A 603 -29.50 -13.13 15.93
N VAL A 604 -28.96 -14.20 16.53
CA VAL A 604 -29.76 -15.32 17.03
C VAL A 604 -30.66 -14.91 18.21
N VAL A 605 -30.23 -13.93 19.03
CA VAL A 605 -30.92 -13.52 20.24
C VAL A 605 -31.84 -12.32 19.99
N SER A 606 -31.33 -11.27 19.36
CA SER A 606 -32.09 -10.03 19.15
C SER A 606 -32.93 -10.03 17.87
N SER A 607 -32.66 -10.95 16.95
CA SER A 607 -33.24 -11.00 15.59
C SER A 607 -32.93 -9.77 14.72
N ASP A 608 -31.97 -8.95 15.12
CA ASP A 608 -31.46 -7.84 14.30
C ASP A 608 -30.66 -8.39 13.11
N THR A 609 -30.73 -7.70 11.98
CA THR A 609 -30.00 -8.09 10.76
C THR A 609 -28.86 -7.13 10.49
N SER A 610 -27.75 -7.64 9.94
CA SER A 610 -26.59 -6.82 9.62
C SER A 610 -25.93 -7.23 8.32
N LEU A 611 -25.35 -6.25 7.62
CA LEU A 611 -24.58 -6.42 6.40
C LEU A 611 -23.11 -6.13 6.67
N TYR A 612 -22.24 -7.11 6.41
CA TYR A 612 -20.79 -6.97 6.53
C TYR A 612 -20.15 -6.88 5.15
N PHE A 613 -19.34 -5.87 4.90
CA PHE A 613 -18.72 -5.61 3.60
C PHE A 613 -17.23 -5.97 3.62
N TYR A 614 -16.88 -7.07 2.94
CA TYR A 614 -15.51 -7.55 2.84
C TYR A 614 -14.89 -7.22 1.50
N THR A 615 -13.60 -6.89 1.54
CA THR A 615 -12.77 -6.64 0.34
C THR A 615 -11.48 -7.43 0.45
N ALA A 616 -10.95 -7.91 -0.67
CA ALA A 616 -9.71 -8.68 -0.66
C ALA A 616 -8.57 -7.89 -1.32
N ASN A 617 -7.42 -7.81 -0.69
CA ASN A 617 -6.18 -7.30 -1.29
C ASN A 617 -4.96 -8.04 -0.73
N ASN A 618 -3.98 -8.37 -1.59
CA ASN A 618 -2.79 -9.15 -1.21
C ASN A 618 -3.11 -10.44 -0.43
N TYR A 619 -4.17 -11.16 -0.83
CA TYR A 619 -4.69 -12.36 -0.14
C TYR A 619 -5.15 -12.13 1.31
N HIS A 620 -5.30 -10.88 1.74
CA HIS A 620 -5.89 -10.50 3.01
C HIS A 620 -7.31 -9.98 2.80
N TRP A 621 -8.23 -10.40 3.66
CA TRP A 621 -9.62 -9.96 3.65
C TRP A 621 -9.82 -8.88 4.69
N TYR A 622 -10.23 -7.69 4.24
CA TYR A 622 -10.51 -6.53 5.08
C TYR A 622 -12.01 -6.38 5.25
N LEU A 623 -12.47 -6.34 6.49
CA LEU A 623 -13.83 -5.90 6.82
C LEU A 623 -13.86 -4.37 6.76
N LYS A 624 -14.53 -3.79 5.77
CA LYS A 624 -14.50 -2.34 5.54
C LYS A 624 -15.61 -1.58 6.25
N GLN A 625 -16.80 -2.17 6.32
CA GLN A 625 -17.98 -1.56 6.93
C GLN A 625 -18.93 -2.63 7.44
N VAL A 626 -19.72 -2.25 8.45
CA VAL A 626 -20.86 -3.01 8.96
C VAL A 626 -22.06 -2.07 9.04
N LEU A 627 -23.17 -2.49 8.45
CA LEU A 627 -24.46 -1.82 8.59
C LEU A 627 -25.36 -2.68 9.46
N ASP A 628 -25.83 -2.13 10.58
CA ASP A 628 -26.74 -2.79 11.50
C ASP A 628 -28.17 -2.26 11.31
N PHE A 629 -29.13 -3.18 11.25
CA PHE A 629 -30.54 -2.91 11.09
C PHE A 629 -31.28 -3.50 12.29
N SER A 630 -31.96 -2.63 13.04
CA SER A 630 -32.74 -3.04 14.21
C SER A 630 -33.91 -3.95 13.82
N LYS A 631 -34.45 -4.65 14.81
CA LYS A 631 -35.64 -5.51 14.66
C LYS A 631 -36.82 -4.84 13.94
N ASP A 632 -37.07 -3.56 14.17
CA ASP A 632 -38.16 -2.82 13.50
C ASP A 632 -37.89 -2.55 12.00
N ARG A 633 -36.64 -2.73 11.56
CA ARG A 633 -36.18 -2.58 10.18
C ARG A 633 -35.41 -3.81 9.71
N LYS A 634 -35.87 -5.01 10.12
CA LYS A 634 -35.23 -6.26 9.72
C LYS A 634 -35.14 -6.36 8.20
N ILE A 635 -33.98 -6.74 7.67
CA ILE A 635 -33.79 -6.91 6.22
C ILE A 635 -34.62 -8.11 5.74
N CYS A 636 -35.53 -7.86 4.80
CA CYS A 636 -36.25 -8.90 4.07
C CYS A 636 -35.40 -9.44 2.93
N CYS A 637 -34.81 -8.53 2.14
CA CYS A 637 -34.08 -8.90 0.93
C CYS A 637 -33.02 -7.86 0.56
N VAL A 638 -31.97 -8.33 -0.11
CA VAL A 638 -30.79 -7.54 -0.49
C VAL A 638 -30.22 -8.04 -1.81
N GLU A 639 -29.90 -7.13 -2.74
CA GLU A 639 -29.36 -7.44 -4.06
C GLU A 639 -28.40 -6.34 -4.55
N TRP A 640 -27.31 -6.72 -5.22
CA TRP A 640 -26.44 -5.78 -5.92
C TRP A 640 -26.98 -5.47 -7.31
N ASP A 641 -26.91 -4.20 -7.72
CA ASP A 641 -27.31 -3.75 -9.04
C ASP A 641 -26.42 -4.36 -10.14
N ILE A 642 -27.05 -4.81 -11.23
CA ILE A 642 -26.40 -5.48 -12.36
C ILE A 642 -25.64 -4.48 -13.25
N GLU A 643 -26.13 -3.25 -13.37
CA GLU A 643 -25.51 -2.19 -14.17
C GLU A 643 -24.60 -1.29 -13.32
N SER A 644 -25.10 -0.88 -12.15
CA SER A 644 -24.41 0.02 -11.23
C SER A 644 -23.46 -0.76 -10.32
N LYS A 645 -22.19 -0.78 -10.70
CA LYS A 645 -21.06 -1.53 -10.10
C LYS A 645 -21.04 -1.69 -8.58
N ASN A 646 -21.41 -0.64 -7.85
CA ASN A 646 -21.33 -0.55 -6.39
C ASN A 646 -22.65 -0.08 -5.78
N ARG A 647 -23.79 -0.34 -6.43
CA ARG A 647 -25.11 -0.02 -5.89
C ARG A 647 -25.74 -1.24 -5.24
N LEU A 648 -26.22 -1.10 -4.01
CA LEU A 648 -26.95 -2.14 -3.29
C LEU A 648 -28.37 -1.68 -2.99
N HIS A 649 -29.31 -2.56 -3.26
CA HIS A 649 -30.72 -2.41 -2.92
C HIS A 649 -31.01 -3.23 -1.67
N VAL A 650 -31.63 -2.60 -0.68
CA VAL A 650 -32.02 -3.24 0.59
C VAL A 650 -33.48 -2.92 0.86
N ILE A 651 -34.29 -3.94 1.11
CA ILE A 651 -35.68 -3.79 1.54
C ILE A 651 -35.83 -4.41 2.93
N CYS A 652 -36.45 -3.65 3.83
CA CYS A 652 -36.69 -4.05 5.21
C CYS A 652 -38.19 -4.26 5.47
N GLU A 653 -38.49 -4.97 6.57
CA GLU A 653 -39.83 -5.07 7.14
C GLU A 653 -40.43 -3.67 7.35
N GLY A 654 -41.75 -3.56 7.19
CA GLY A 654 -42.45 -2.27 7.19
C GLY A 654 -42.38 -1.49 5.88
N GLY A 655 -41.82 -2.07 4.82
CA GLY A 655 -41.83 -1.50 3.46
C GLY A 655 -40.75 -0.43 3.23
N HIS A 656 -39.72 -0.39 4.07
CA HIS A 656 -38.61 0.53 3.91
C HIS A 656 -37.66 0.05 2.81
N TYR A 657 -37.38 0.91 1.85
CA TYR A 657 -36.42 0.67 0.78
C TYR A 657 -35.22 1.61 0.94
N PHE A 658 -34.01 1.07 0.84
CA PHE A 658 -32.75 1.80 0.85
C PHE A 658 -31.93 1.47 -0.39
N CYS A 659 -31.41 2.51 -1.03
CA CYS A 659 -30.48 2.42 -2.16
C CYS A 659 -29.15 3.03 -1.74
N TYR A 660 -28.11 2.20 -1.70
CA TYR A 660 -26.76 2.61 -1.28
C TYR A 660 -25.81 2.59 -2.45
N ASP A 661 -25.08 3.68 -2.68
CA ASP A 661 -24.02 3.75 -3.68
C ASP A 661 -22.66 3.92 -3.02
N TRP A 662 -21.75 2.95 -3.19
CA TRP A 662 -20.40 3.03 -2.61
C TRP A 662 -19.35 3.61 -3.56
N THR A 663 -18.54 4.51 -3.01
CA THR A 663 -17.34 5.06 -3.62
C THR A 663 -16.10 4.66 -2.83
N TRP A 664 -14.98 4.56 -3.53
CA TRP A 664 -13.70 4.22 -2.93
C TRP A 664 -12.95 5.47 -2.51
N VAL A 665 -12.61 5.58 -1.23
CA VAL A 665 -11.91 6.74 -0.68
C VAL A 665 -10.53 6.36 -0.14
N THR A 666 -9.64 7.36 -0.07
CA THR A 666 -8.33 7.27 0.57
C THR A 666 -8.21 8.41 1.58
N ASN A 667 -8.56 8.14 2.83
CA ASN A 667 -8.51 9.06 3.95
C ASN A 667 -7.05 9.20 4.39
N HIS A 668 -6.58 10.44 4.40
CA HIS A 668 -5.22 10.79 4.76
C HIS A 668 -5.17 12.13 5.46
N SER A 669 -4.10 12.34 6.22
CA SER A 669 -3.79 13.61 6.90
C SER A 669 -3.88 14.80 5.94
N HIS A 670 -4.60 15.83 6.36
CA HIS A 670 -4.68 17.10 5.64
C HIS A 670 -3.48 18.00 5.96
N GLY A 671 -3.28 19.05 5.17
CA GLY A 671 -2.30 20.10 5.47
C GLY A 671 -0.98 20.02 4.69
N ASN A 672 -0.34 21.18 4.55
CA ASN A 672 0.90 21.37 3.78
C ASN A 672 2.12 21.61 4.68
N ALA A 673 2.06 21.31 5.97
CA ALA A 673 3.19 21.54 6.87
C ALA A 673 4.26 20.44 6.77
N ILE A 674 5.51 20.80 7.05
CA ILE A 674 6.63 19.84 7.14
C ILE A 674 6.42 18.86 8.31
N SER A 675 5.67 19.27 9.35
CA SER A 675 5.29 18.44 10.50
C SER A 675 4.22 17.40 10.19
N ASN A 676 3.50 17.52 9.07
CA ASN A 676 2.49 16.56 8.66
C ASN A 676 3.15 15.19 8.36
N GLY A 677 2.76 14.15 9.08
CA GLY A 677 3.28 12.79 8.95
C GLY A 677 2.91 12.08 7.64
N ALA A 678 2.05 12.66 6.81
CA ALA A 678 1.48 12.05 5.60
C ALA A 678 0.86 10.69 5.93
N PHE A 679 -0.01 10.68 6.95
CA PHE A 679 -0.70 9.50 7.42
C PHE A 679 -1.78 9.07 6.44
N VAL A 680 -1.86 7.78 6.18
CA VAL A 680 -2.97 7.14 5.47
C VAL A 680 -3.57 6.10 6.42
N ALA A 681 -4.89 6.11 6.55
CA ALA A 681 -5.63 5.16 7.37
C ALA A 681 -6.24 4.06 6.51
N VAL A 682 -6.34 2.84 7.05
CA VAL A 682 -7.05 1.71 6.42
C VAL A 682 -7.88 1.00 7.48
N ILE A 683 -9.15 0.81 7.20
CA ILE A 683 -10.08 0.07 8.05
C ILE A 683 -9.90 -1.44 7.84
N ASP A 684 -9.78 -2.19 8.93
CA ASP A 684 -9.83 -3.64 8.99
C ASP A 684 -10.66 -4.11 10.19
N GLY A 685 -11.98 -4.13 10.03
CA GLY A 685 -12.93 -4.49 11.07
C GLY A 685 -12.85 -3.57 12.26
N GLY A 686 -12.50 -4.13 13.43
CA GLY A 686 -12.27 -3.35 14.65
C GLY A 686 -10.89 -2.70 14.75
N GLU A 687 -10.07 -2.71 13.70
CA GLU A 687 -8.73 -2.11 13.69
C GLU A 687 -8.63 -0.96 12.69
N VAL A 688 -7.97 0.13 13.11
CA VAL A 688 -7.50 1.20 12.22
C VAL A 688 -5.99 1.02 12.00
N LEU A 689 -5.63 0.73 10.76
CA LEU A 689 -4.25 0.57 10.32
C LEU A 689 -3.73 1.93 9.83
N LEU A 690 -2.73 2.49 10.50
CA LEU A 690 -2.16 3.81 10.18
C LEU A 690 -0.74 3.64 9.63
N THR A 691 -0.44 4.33 8.53
CA THR A 691 0.92 4.36 7.95
C THR A 691 1.33 5.79 7.64
N SER A 692 2.42 6.26 8.27
CA SER A 692 3.04 7.55 7.97
C SER A 692 4.00 7.40 6.78
N PHE A 693 3.59 7.84 5.60
CA PHE A 693 4.42 7.76 4.39
C PHE A 693 5.59 8.77 4.38
N ARG A 694 5.58 9.75 5.30
CA ARG A 694 6.78 10.57 5.56
C ARG A 694 7.87 9.77 6.28
N SER A 695 7.53 8.81 7.11
CA SER A 695 8.58 8.04 7.82
C SER A 695 8.96 6.79 7.05
N LYS A 696 7.98 5.97 6.63
CA LYS A 696 8.20 4.62 6.10
C LYS A 696 7.20 4.27 5.00
N VAL A 697 7.58 3.37 4.12
CA VAL A 697 6.71 2.83 3.05
C VAL A 697 6.42 1.36 3.38
N THR A 698 5.49 1.14 4.32
CA THR A 698 5.10 -0.21 4.75
C THR A 698 4.15 -0.84 3.73
N PRO A 699 4.41 -2.06 3.22
CA PRO A 699 3.57 -2.67 2.20
C PRO A 699 2.32 -3.33 2.82
N PRO A 700 1.16 -3.29 2.14
CA PRO A 700 -0.06 -3.95 2.62
C PRO A 700 0.07 -5.47 2.59
N PRO A 701 -0.54 -6.22 3.53
CA PRO A 701 -1.49 -5.79 4.56
C PRO A 701 -0.86 -5.20 5.84
N MET A 702 0.47 -5.08 5.89
CA MET A 702 1.14 -4.50 7.06
C MET A 702 0.93 -2.98 7.12
N SER A 703 1.01 -2.43 8.33
CA SER A 703 0.93 -1.00 8.60
C SER A 703 2.03 -0.58 9.57
N ASP A 704 2.31 0.73 9.66
CA ASP A 704 3.26 1.25 10.65
C ASP A 704 2.70 1.13 12.07
N GLN A 705 1.38 1.35 12.23
CA GLN A 705 0.67 1.29 13.50
C GLN A 705 -0.68 0.61 13.32
N LYS A 706 -1.16 -0.04 14.37
CA LYS A 706 -2.50 -0.65 14.45
C LYS A 706 -3.16 -0.21 15.75
N VAL A 707 -4.34 0.38 15.65
CA VAL A 707 -5.13 0.79 16.81
C VAL A 707 -6.41 -0.05 16.83
N LYS A 708 -6.59 -0.83 17.89
CA LYS A 708 -7.77 -1.66 18.09
C LYS A 708 -8.88 -0.87 18.77
N MET A 709 -10.09 -0.98 18.22
CA MET A 709 -11.30 -0.32 18.69
C MET A 709 -12.20 -1.31 19.43
N GLN A 710 -13.19 -0.77 20.14
CA GLN A 710 -14.17 -1.55 20.90
C GLN A 710 -15.28 -2.14 20.02
N ALA A 711 -15.49 -1.58 18.82
CA ALA A 711 -16.44 -2.05 17.82
C ALA A 711 -15.84 -1.91 16.41
N THR A 712 -16.52 -2.42 15.40
CA THR A 712 -16.09 -2.30 14.00
C THR A 712 -16.11 -0.84 13.55
N VAL A 713 -15.13 -0.44 12.75
CA VAL A 713 -14.99 0.92 12.24
C VAL A 713 -15.71 1.04 10.90
N ASN A 714 -16.50 2.09 10.71
CA ASN A 714 -17.21 2.38 9.47
C ASN A 714 -16.60 3.54 8.68
N ALA A 715 -15.97 4.51 9.35
CA ALA A 715 -15.28 5.62 8.69
C ALA A 715 -14.07 6.08 9.50
N VAL A 716 -13.09 6.69 8.82
CA VAL A 716 -11.95 7.36 9.46
C VAL A 716 -11.77 8.72 8.82
N VAL A 717 -11.75 9.77 9.64
CA VAL A 717 -11.59 11.17 9.20
C VAL A 717 -10.35 11.78 9.83
N PHE A 718 -9.69 12.70 9.14
CA PHE A 718 -8.55 13.44 9.68
C PHE A 718 -8.97 14.85 10.07
N CYS A 719 -8.40 15.37 11.15
CA CYS A 719 -8.65 16.75 11.55
C CYS A 719 -8.00 17.71 10.56
N PHE A 720 -8.69 18.81 10.24
CA PHE A 720 -8.11 19.85 9.38
C PHE A 720 -7.23 20.87 10.13
N ASP A 721 -7.40 20.99 11.45
CA ASP A 721 -6.62 21.92 12.28
C ASP A 721 -5.36 21.27 12.89
N ASP A 722 -5.35 19.94 12.96
CA ASP A 722 -4.20 19.14 13.38
C ASP A 722 -3.91 18.05 12.34
N ASP A 723 -2.89 18.31 11.52
CA ASP A 723 -2.46 17.48 10.39
C ASP A 723 -2.21 16.01 10.75
N ASN A 724 -1.97 15.68 12.02
CA ASN A 724 -1.66 14.31 12.43
C ASN A 724 -2.79 13.60 13.19
N SER A 725 -3.88 14.28 13.53
CA SER A 725 -4.97 13.67 14.30
C SER A 725 -6.03 13.04 13.40
N ALA A 726 -6.53 11.88 13.81
CA ALA A 726 -7.56 11.13 13.11
C ALA A 726 -8.71 10.75 14.05
N CYS A 727 -9.90 10.54 13.55
CA CYS A 727 -11.05 10.08 14.31
C CYS A 727 -11.68 8.88 13.61
N ALA A 728 -11.88 7.80 14.33
CA ALA A 728 -12.59 6.62 13.86
C ALA A 728 -14.07 6.72 14.25
N VAL A 729 -14.96 6.51 13.29
CA VAL A 729 -16.41 6.40 13.52
C VAL A 729 -16.75 4.91 13.56
N LEU A 730 -17.26 4.46 14.70
CA LEU A 730 -17.61 3.05 14.94
C LEU A 730 -19.03 2.74 14.46
N ALA A 731 -19.30 1.47 14.18
CA ALA A 731 -20.62 0.99 13.73
C ALA A 731 -21.71 1.17 14.78
N ASP A 732 -21.36 1.22 16.06
CA ASP A 732 -22.27 1.52 17.17
C ASP A 732 -22.52 3.03 17.36
N GLY A 733 -22.01 3.87 16.47
CA GLY A 733 -22.19 5.32 16.50
C GLY A 733 -21.17 6.09 17.35
N ARG A 734 -20.24 5.41 18.04
CA ARG A 734 -19.20 6.10 18.84
C ARG A 734 -18.10 6.67 17.95
N LEU A 735 -17.58 7.83 18.33
CA LEU A 735 -16.41 8.46 17.72
C LEU A 735 -15.20 8.32 18.65
N VAL A 736 -14.08 7.89 18.11
CA VAL A 736 -12.82 7.68 18.84
C VAL A 736 -11.72 8.52 18.21
N ALA A 737 -11.24 9.54 18.92
CA ALA A 737 -10.15 10.37 18.45
C ALA A 737 -8.79 9.76 18.76
N LEU A 738 -7.93 9.80 17.75
CA LEU A 738 -6.56 9.33 17.73
C LEU A 738 -5.65 10.53 17.55
N VAL A 739 -4.78 10.75 18.53
CA VAL A 739 -3.83 11.87 18.55
C VAL A 739 -2.42 11.34 18.71
N GLN A 740 -1.48 12.11 18.17
CA GLN A 740 -0.06 11.85 18.30
C GLN A 740 0.56 12.76 19.38
N ASP A 741 0.94 12.21 20.53
CA ASP A 741 1.54 12.98 21.63
C ASP A 741 2.87 13.66 21.27
N LYS A 742 3.64 13.03 20.38
CA LYS A 742 4.95 13.52 19.91
C LYS A 742 5.09 13.24 18.42
N VAL A 743 5.63 14.20 17.66
CA VAL A 743 5.89 14.03 16.22
C VAL A 743 6.72 12.76 15.98
N GLY A 744 6.14 11.81 15.23
CA GLY A 744 6.74 10.51 14.93
C GLY A 744 6.50 9.40 15.96
N GLY A 745 5.74 9.66 17.02
CA GLY A 745 5.30 8.67 18.01
C GLY A 745 4.07 7.84 17.56
N PRO A 746 3.66 6.85 18.37
CA PRO A 746 2.42 6.11 18.14
C PRO A 746 1.19 6.99 18.37
N GLN A 747 0.15 6.74 17.58
CA GLN A 747 -1.20 7.29 17.78
C GLN A 747 -1.85 6.63 18.99
N GLN A 748 -2.46 7.44 19.85
CA GLN A 748 -3.17 6.97 21.04
C GLN A 748 -4.59 7.50 21.05
N VAL A 749 -5.48 6.74 21.69
CA VAL A 749 -6.87 7.17 21.91
C VAL A 749 -6.86 8.33 22.89
N GLN A 750 -7.31 9.50 22.45
CA GLN A 750 -7.38 10.70 23.28
C GLN A 750 -8.73 10.79 23.99
N TRP A 751 -9.82 10.55 23.27
CA TRP A 751 -11.17 10.59 23.80
C TRP A 751 -12.11 9.71 22.97
N VAL A 752 -13.23 9.33 23.61
CA VAL A 752 -14.35 8.63 22.99
C VAL A 752 -15.60 9.45 23.23
N CYS A 753 -16.46 9.61 22.23
CA CYS A 753 -17.73 10.30 22.37
C CYS A 753 -18.87 9.50 21.74
N GLU A 754 -20.02 9.51 22.39
CA GLU A 754 -21.26 8.99 21.83
C GLU A 754 -22.00 10.10 21.08
N VAL A 755 -22.66 9.76 19.98
CA VAL A 755 -23.54 10.70 19.30
C VAL A 755 -24.88 10.73 20.02
N GLU A 756 -25.42 11.93 20.22
CA GLU A 756 -26.71 12.13 20.88
C GLU A 756 -27.85 11.35 20.17
N SER A 757 -28.73 10.75 20.97
CA SER A 757 -29.80 9.84 20.51
C SER A 757 -30.83 10.48 19.58
N GLU A 758 -30.88 11.80 19.46
CA GLU A 758 -31.72 12.46 18.44
C GLU A 758 -31.18 12.28 17.01
N CYS A 759 -29.95 11.78 16.85
CA CYS A 759 -29.29 11.46 15.59
C CYS A 759 -29.29 9.94 15.32
N THR A 760 -30.42 9.25 15.50
CA THR A 760 -30.56 7.78 15.35
C THR A 760 -30.53 7.25 13.93
N GLU A 761 -30.44 8.13 12.94
CA GLU A 761 -30.35 7.77 11.53
C GLU A 761 -28.91 7.42 11.13
N MET A 762 -28.73 6.69 10.02
CA MET A 762 -27.41 6.26 9.57
C MET A 762 -26.55 7.45 9.12
N LEU A 763 -25.62 7.87 9.97
CA LEU A 763 -24.73 9.01 9.72
C LEU A 763 -23.59 8.64 8.77
N HIS A 764 -23.40 9.45 7.73
CA HIS A 764 -22.38 9.25 6.72
C HIS A 764 -21.68 10.56 6.32
N HIS A 765 -20.66 10.47 5.44
CA HIS A 765 -19.92 11.62 4.92
C HIS A 765 -19.36 12.56 5.99
N TRP A 766 -18.60 11.99 6.92
CA TRP A 766 -18.03 12.72 8.06
C TRP A 766 -16.89 13.64 7.65
N VAL A 767 -16.88 14.86 8.21
CA VAL A 767 -15.81 15.85 8.05
C VAL A 767 -15.48 16.46 9.41
N TRP A 768 -14.21 16.36 9.83
CA TRP A 768 -13.73 16.90 11.11
C TRP A 768 -13.12 18.29 10.93
N LEU A 769 -13.94 19.34 11.13
CA LEU A 769 -13.58 20.72 10.77
C LEU A 769 -12.54 21.35 11.69
N SER A 770 -12.71 21.16 13.00
CA SER A 770 -11.87 21.69 14.06
C SER A 770 -11.93 20.77 15.27
N ALA A 771 -11.09 21.00 16.29
CA ALA A 771 -10.92 20.11 17.45
C ALA A 771 -12.23 19.48 17.98
N ASP A 772 -13.30 20.28 18.13
CA ASP A 772 -14.58 19.83 18.68
C ASP A 772 -15.76 19.90 17.69
N THR A 773 -15.55 20.22 16.41
CA THR A 773 -16.65 20.43 15.44
C THR A 773 -16.62 19.44 14.28
N PHE A 774 -17.74 18.77 14.06
CA PHE A 774 -17.94 17.78 13.01
C PHE A 774 -19.12 18.16 12.12
N VAL A 775 -19.01 17.86 10.83
CA VAL A 775 -20.14 17.87 9.91
C VAL A 775 -20.33 16.46 9.40
N CYS A 776 -21.58 16.01 9.36
CA CYS A 776 -21.96 14.76 8.73
C CYS A 776 -23.31 14.94 8.04
N CYS A 777 -23.75 13.91 7.34
CA CYS A 777 -25.05 13.88 6.69
C CYS A 777 -25.86 12.69 7.19
N SER A 778 -27.18 12.88 7.20
CA SER A 778 -28.18 11.89 7.54
C SER A 778 -29.35 12.04 6.58
N GLY A 779 -29.48 11.12 5.64
CA GLY A 779 -30.44 11.22 4.53
C GLY A 779 -30.28 12.54 3.76
N THR A 780 -31.36 13.30 3.59
CA THR A 780 -31.36 14.66 2.99
C THR A 780 -30.99 15.78 3.95
N HIS A 781 -30.33 15.51 5.07
CA HIS A 781 -29.99 16.56 6.02
C HIS A 781 -28.50 16.64 6.28
N VAL A 782 -27.94 17.86 6.20
CA VAL A 782 -26.60 18.15 6.71
C VAL A 782 -26.69 18.53 8.18
N MET A 783 -25.81 17.96 8.99
CA MET A 783 -25.80 18.14 10.43
C MET A 783 -24.44 18.65 10.91
N LEU A 784 -24.49 19.63 11.82
CA LEU A 784 -23.35 20.16 12.53
C LEU A 784 -23.38 19.62 13.96
N LEU A 785 -22.40 18.79 14.29
CA LEU A 785 -22.23 18.21 15.62
C LEU A 785 -21.07 18.90 16.33
N VAL A 786 -21.27 19.21 17.61
CA VAL A 786 -20.22 19.78 18.47
C VAL A 786 -20.00 18.87 19.65
N ARG A 787 -18.74 18.53 19.90
CA ARG A 787 -18.33 17.75 21.05
C ARG A 787 -18.49 18.57 22.33
N ASP A 788 -19.19 18.01 23.31
CA ASP A 788 -19.19 18.47 24.69
C ASP A 788 -18.21 17.59 25.50
N PRO A 789 -17.02 18.10 25.84
CA PRO A 789 -16.04 17.34 26.60
C PRO A 789 -16.50 16.94 28.00
N GLN A 790 -17.50 17.62 28.58
CA GLN A 790 -17.99 17.31 29.93
C GLN A 790 -18.94 16.12 29.94
N GLN A 791 -19.72 15.97 28.87
CA GLN A 791 -20.71 14.89 28.74
C GLN A 791 -20.19 13.69 27.94
N GLU A 792 -18.99 13.81 27.34
CA GLU A 792 -18.45 12.84 26.39
C GLU A 792 -19.42 12.51 25.26
N LYS A 793 -20.15 13.53 24.80
CA LYS A 793 -21.18 13.43 23.77
C LYS A 793 -20.96 14.41 22.64
N LEU A 794 -21.36 14.01 21.44
CA LEU A 794 -21.53 14.88 20.29
C LEU A 794 -22.98 15.34 20.24
N ILE A 795 -23.16 16.63 20.51
CA ILE A 795 -24.47 17.28 20.59
C ILE A 795 -24.82 17.86 19.23
N LEU A 796 -26.07 17.69 18.80
CA LEU A 796 -26.56 18.29 17.58
C LEU A 796 -26.70 19.80 17.76
N ARG A 797 -25.85 20.58 17.09
CA ARG A 797 -25.91 22.04 17.14
C ARG A 797 -26.89 22.59 16.11
N SER A 798 -26.89 22.03 14.91
CA SER A 798 -27.80 22.46 13.86
C SER A 798 -28.01 21.41 12.78
N LYS A 799 -29.21 21.41 12.20
CA LYS A 799 -29.64 20.56 11.09
C LYS A 799 -30.18 21.45 9.99
N ALA A 800 -29.80 21.20 8.74
CA ALA A 800 -30.33 21.90 7.57
C ALA A 800 -30.74 20.90 6.48
N PRO A 801 -31.90 21.09 5.84
CA PRO A 801 -32.37 20.22 4.76
C PRO A 801 -31.58 20.45 3.47
N LEU A 802 -31.53 19.43 2.63
CA LEU A 802 -30.92 19.39 1.31
C LEU A 802 -31.99 18.98 0.29
N ASP A 803 -31.91 19.54 -0.92
CA ASP A 803 -32.92 19.33 -1.96
C ASP A 803 -32.79 17.96 -2.68
N SER A 804 -31.66 17.27 -2.50
CA SER A 804 -31.43 15.93 -3.03
C SER A 804 -30.38 15.17 -2.20
N CYS A 805 -29.89 14.05 -2.74
CA CYS A 805 -28.95 13.14 -2.09
C CYS A 805 -27.52 13.66 -2.21
N LEU A 806 -26.80 13.63 -1.09
CA LEU A 806 -25.44 14.16 -0.99
C LEU A 806 -24.42 13.12 -1.47
N VAL A 807 -23.48 13.53 -2.32
CA VAL A 807 -22.40 12.67 -2.85
C VAL A 807 -21.04 12.94 -2.23
N SER A 808 -20.75 14.18 -1.85
CA SER A 808 -19.50 14.48 -1.14
C SER A 808 -19.59 15.73 -0.28
N ILE A 809 -18.82 15.76 0.81
CA ILE A 809 -18.57 16.94 1.64
C ILE A 809 -17.07 17.24 1.62
N VAL A 810 -16.73 18.49 1.33
CA VAL A 810 -15.34 18.95 1.32
C VAL A 810 -15.23 20.24 2.11
N ARG A 811 -14.23 20.36 2.99
CA ARG A 811 -13.96 21.63 3.67
C ARG A 811 -13.53 22.69 2.67
N THR A 812 -14.11 23.88 2.74
CA THR A 812 -13.64 25.00 1.92
C THR A 812 -12.37 25.63 2.49
N VAL A 813 -11.87 26.67 1.83
CA VAL A 813 -10.73 27.45 2.32
C VAL A 813 -11.12 28.30 3.53
N ASP A 814 -12.41 28.60 3.68
CA ASP A 814 -12.97 29.20 4.89
C ASP A 814 -13.31 28.06 5.88
N PRO A 815 -12.67 28.01 7.07
CA PRO A 815 -12.87 26.91 8.02
C PRO A 815 -14.32 26.80 8.53
N LEU A 816 -15.13 27.86 8.38
CA LEU A 816 -16.53 27.88 8.78
C LEU A 816 -17.49 27.43 7.68
N LYS A 817 -16.97 27.04 6.50
CA LYS A 817 -17.79 26.65 5.36
C LYS A 817 -17.36 25.32 4.79
N VAL A 818 -18.36 24.51 4.44
CA VAL A 818 -18.17 23.25 3.73
C VAL A 818 -18.91 23.30 2.39
N LEU A 819 -18.28 22.71 1.38
CA LEU A 819 -18.86 22.49 0.06
C LEU A 819 -19.58 21.14 0.07
N LEU A 820 -20.81 21.14 -0.40
CA LEU A 820 -21.69 20.00 -0.54
C LEU A 820 -21.91 19.75 -2.02
N GLN A 821 -21.69 18.52 -2.47
CA GLN A 821 -22.01 18.09 -3.83
C GLN A 821 -23.24 17.19 -3.80
N MET A 822 -24.23 17.55 -4.60
CA MET A 822 -25.47 16.79 -4.76
C MET A 822 -25.36 15.78 -5.91
N SER A 823 -26.25 14.79 -5.95
CA SER A 823 -26.28 13.73 -6.97
C SER A 823 -26.52 14.24 -8.40
N ASP A 824 -27.17 15.39 -8.55
CA ASP A 824 -27.41 16.06 -9.84
C ASP A 824 -26.21 16.92 -10.31
N GLY A 825 -25.11 16.95 -9.56
CA GLY A 825 -23.91 17.74 -9.85
C GLY A 825 -23.95 19.18 -9.35
N GLN A 826 -25.04 19.61 -8.71
CA GLN A 826 -25.13 20.93 -8.08
C GLN A 826 -24.19 21.03 -6.88
N LEU A 827 -23.63 22.23 -6.70
CA LEU A 827 -22.76 22.54 -5.58
C LEU A 827 -23.45 23.54 -4.65
N PHE A 828 -23.47 23.22 -3.37
CA PHE A 828 -23.95 24.11 -2.31
C PHE A 828 -22.84 24.37 -1.30
N VAL A 829 -22.91 25.52 -0.63
CA VAL A 829 -22.07 25.85 0.51
C VAL A 829 -22.92 25.91 1.75
N TYR A 830 -22.53 25.14 2.75
CA TYR A 830 -23.09 25.19 4.09
C TYR A 830 -22.19 26.04 5.00
N ASP A 831 -22.71 27.19 5.42
CA ASP A 831 -22.08 28.08 6.39
C ASP A 831 -22.44 27.60 7.81
N THR A 832 -21.47 27.01 8.50
CA THR A 832 -21.68 26.38 9.82
C THR A 832 -21.93 27.43 10.91
N ALA A 833 -21.49 28.68 10.72
CA ALA A 833 -21.73 29.75 11.68
C ALA A 833 -23.16 30.30 11.59
N ARG A 834 -23.72 30.34 10.37
CA ARG A 834 -25.08 30.85 10.10
C ARG A 834 -26.14 29.77 9.98
N ASN A 835 -25.75 28.49 10.00
CA ASN A 835 -26.58 27.34 9.68
C ASN A 835 -27.39 27.55 8.39
N LYS A 836 -26.70 27.97 7.32
CA LYS A 836 -27.35 28.29 6.04
C LYS A 836 -26.70 27.54 4.90
N VAL A 837 -27.52 26.80 4.16
CA VAL A 837 -27.17 26.22 2.87
C VAL A 837 -27.48 27.25 1.77
N SER A 838 -26.54 27.45 0.85
CA SER A 838 -26.68 28.38 -0.27
C SER A 838 -26.00 27.83 -1.51
N LEU A 839 -26.54 28.13 -2.70
CA LEU A 839 -25.95 27.68 -3.96
C LEU A 839 -24.52 28.22 -4.11
N TYR A 840 -23.60 27.39 -4.59
CA TYR A 840 -22.25 27.81 -4.94
C TYR A 840 -22.25 28.58 -6.27
N ASN A 841 -21.13 29.24 -6.58
CA ASN A 841 -21.03 30.17 -7.70
C ASN A 841 -21.24 29.50 -9.08
N PHE A 842 -21.07 28.19 -9.17
CA PHE A 842 -21.28 27.38 -10.36
C PHE A 842 -21.54 25.93 -9.97
N ASN A 843 -22.09 25.15 -10.89
CA ASN A 843 -22.29 23.71 -10.76
C ASN A 843 -21.27 22.94 -11.59
N LEU A 844 -20.98 21.69 -11.22
CA LEU A 844 -20.16 20.82 -12.03
C LEU A 844 -20.98 20.24 -13.19
N PRO A 845 -20.38 19.97 -14.36
CA PRO A 845 -21.10 19.39 -15.50
C PRO A 845 -21.68 18.00 -15.20
N GLU A 846 -21.08 17.27 -14.26
CA GLU A 846 -21.54 15.98 -13.76
C GLU A 846 -21.08 15.75 -12.32
N CYS A 847 -21.65 14.74 -11.68
CA CYS A 847 -21.23 14.31 -10.35
C CYS A 847 -19.79 13.76 -10.36
N CYS A 848 -19.02 14.11 -9.33
CA CYS A 848 -17.60 13.75 -9.20
C CYS A 848 -17.40 12.91 -7.95
N THR A 849 -16.84 11.70 -8.12
CA THR A 849 -16.54 10.79 -7.00
C THR A 849 -15.44 11.31 -6.08
N LYS A 850 -14.55 12.18 -6.58
CA LYS A 850 -13.51 12.81 -5.77
C LYS A 850 -13.46 14.31 -6.02
N LEU A 851 -13.71 15.09 -4.98
CA LEU A 851 -13.76 16.54 -5.02
C LEU A 851 -12.71 17.15 -4.07
N ASN A 852 -12.05 18.23 -4.48
CA ASN A 852 -11.19 19.05 -3.62
C ASN A 852 -11.34 20.53 -3.99
N ILE A 853 -11.13 21.42 -3.02
CA ILE A 853 -11.12 22.86 -3.23
C ILE A 853 -9.83 23.47 -2.69
N LEU A 854 -9.22 24.35 -3.47
CA LEU A 854 -8.00 25.05 -3.07
C LEU A 854 -8.07 26.51 -3.52
N ARG A 855 -7.54 27.42 -2.70
CA ARG A 855 -7.33 28.81 -3.10
C ARG A 855 -5.90 28.97 -3.59
N VAL A 856 -5.76 29.31 -4.86
CA VAL A 856 -4.48 29.64 -5.49
C VAL A 856 -4.44 31.16 -5.65
N GLU A 857 -3.46 31.78 -5.02
CA GLU A 857 -3.34 33.24 -4.87
C GLU A 857 -4.60 33.88 -4.25
N LYS A 858 -5.53 34.38 -5.08
CA LYS A 858 -6.79 35.03 -4.66
C LYS A 858 -8.04 34.34 -5.23
N THR A 859 -7.87 33.29 -6.02
CA THR A 859 -8.96 32.62 -6.73
C THR A 859 -9.17 31.22 -6.18
N GLU A 860 -10.43 30.83 -5.99
CA GLU A 860 -10.79 29.47 -5.58
C GLU A 860 -10.96 28.58 -6.82
N PHE A 861 -10.39 27.39 -6.75
CA PHE A 861 -10.49 26.36 -7.77
C PHE A 861 -11.06 25.09 -7.16
N VAL A 862 -12.08 24.54 -7.81
CA VAL A 862 -12.68 23.25 -7.48
C VAL A 862 -12.15 22.21 -8.45
N PHE A 863 -11.58 21.12 -7.92
CA PHE A 863 -11.02 20.00 -8.67
C PHE A 863 -11.94 18.79 -8.50
N GLY A 864 -12.49 18.28 -9.59
CA GLY A 864 -13.42 17.14 -9.58
C GLY A 864 -12.93 16.01 -10.48
N LEU A 865 -13.04 14.77 -10.02
CA LEU A 865 -12.86 13.57 -10.85
C LEU A 865 -14.16 12.76 -10.84
N SER A 866 -14.73 12.51 -12.02
CA SER A 866 -15.90 11.66 -12.18
C SER A 866 -15.55 10.17 -12.27
N ASP A 867 -16.57 9.34 -12.06
CA ASP A 867 -16.53 7.88 -12.25
C ASP A 867 -16.16 7.49 -13.69
N ARG A 868 -16.48 8.34 -14.67
CA ARG A 868 -16.15 8.21 -16.09
C ARG A 868 -14.71 8.60 -16.44
N ASN A 869 -13.84 8.81 -15.44
CA ASN A 869 -12.44 9.23 -15.60
C ASN A 869 -12.28 10.64 -16.21
N ARG A 870 -13.28 11.52 -16.05
CA ARG A 870 -13.21 12.91 -16.50
C ARG A 870 -12.80 13.82 -15.35
N PHE A 871 -11.76 14.60 -15.59
CA PHE A 871 -11.18 15.51 -14.63
C PHE A 871 -11.56 16.95 -14.98
N TYR A 872 -12.19 17.63 -14.01
CA TYR A 872 -12.70 18.97 -14.12
C TYR A 872 -11.93 19.93 -13.22
N ILE A 873 -11.68 21.13 -13.73
CA ILE A 873 -11.32 22.29 -12.93
C ILE A 873 -12.43 23.33 -13.11
N ASN A 874 -13.13 23.63 -12.02
CA ASN A 874 -14.39 24.35 -12.03
C ASN A 874 -15.36 23.69 -13.03
N THR A 875 -15.85 24.42 -14.03
CA THR A 875 -16.76 23.89 -15.06
C THR A 875 -16.05 23.29 -16.28
N LYS A 876 -14.73 23.44 -16.39
CA LYS A 876 -13.97 23.06 -17.59
C LYS A 876 -13.44 21.63 -17.47
N GLU A 877 -13.75 20.81 -18.48
CA GLU A 877 -13.12 19.49 -18.65
C GLU A 877 -11.67 19.69 -19.08
N ILE A 878 -10.74 19.16 -18.29
CA ILE A 878 -9.29 19.24 -18.53
C ILE A 878 -8.79 17.99 -19.24
N ALA A 879 -9.29 16.83 -18.84
CA ALA A 879 -8.88 15.55 -19.40
C ALA A 879 -9.95 14.48 -19.17
N ASN A 880 -10.17 13.59 -20.13
CA ASN A 880 -11.20 12.53 -20.08
C ASN A 880 -10.63 11.12 -19.82
N ASN A 881 -9.37 11.05 -19.41
CA ASN A 881 -8.60 9.82 -19.27
C ASN A 881 -7.87 9.75 -17.91
N VAL A 882 -8.30 10.51 -16.91
CA VAL A 882 -7.64 10.59 -15.60
C VAL A 882 -8.19 9.52 -14.68
N THR A 883 -7.31 8.68 -14.13
CA THR A 883 -7.70 7.57 -13.25
C THR A 883 -7.64 7.88 -11.76
N SER A 884 -6.77 8.82 -11.36
CA SER A 884 -6.65 9.30 -9.98
C SER A 884 -5.83 10.58 -9.93
N TYR A 885 -6.10 11.43 -8.93
CA TYR A 885 -5.32 12.65 -8.68
C TYR A 885 -5.02 12.85 -7.19
N THR A 886 -3.98 13.62 -6.90
CA THR A 886 -3.66 14.10 -5.55
C THR A 886 -3.11 15.52 -5.63
N LEU A 887 -3.43 16.32 -4.60
CA LEU A 887 -2.90 17.66 -4.42
C LEU A 887 -1.64 17.56 -3.54
N HIS A 888 -0.53 18.06 -4.06
CA HIS A 888 0.71 18.27 -3.32
C HIS A 888 0.82 19.77 -2.94
N SER A 889 1.77 20.14 -2.09
CA SER A 889 1.89 21.52 -1.57
C SER A 889 1.99 22.58 -2.68
N GLU A 890 2.65 22.24 -3.79
CA GLU A 890 2.95 23.17 -4.91
C GLU A 890 2.58 22.59 -6.28
N PHE A 891 2.07 21.36 -6.32
CA PHE A 891 1.82 20.62 -7.56
C PHE A 891 0.51 19.86 -7.51
N ILE A 892 -0.13 19.69 -8.66
CA ILE A 892 -1.17 18.69 -8.86
C ILE A 892 -0.59 17.53 -9.66
N LEU A 893 -0.90 16.32 -9.19
CA LEU A 893 -0.43 15.09 -9.80
C LEU A 893 -1.63 14.29 -10.31
N LEU A 894 -1.56 13.87 -11.57
CA LEU A 894 -2.62 13.14 -12.26
C LEU A 894 -2.05 11.83 -12.82
N THR A 895 -2.82 10.75 -12.72
CA THR A 895 -2.53 9.49 -13.42
C THR A 895 -3.54 9.29 -14.54
N THR A 896 -3.10 8.70 -15.64
CA THR A 896 -3.94 8.52 -16.83
C THR A 896 -4.16 7.05 -17.20
N LEU A 897 -5.20 6.80 -18.01
CA LEU A 897 -5.47 5.50 -18.64
C LEU A 897 -4.32 5.03 -19.54
N GLN A 898 -3.49 5.95 -20.05
CA GLN A 898 -2.28 5.65 -20.84
C GLN A 898 -1.06 5.33 -19.96
N HIS A 899 -1.26 5.13 -18.65
CA HIS A 899 -0.23 4.75 -17.69
C HIS A 899 0.90 5.78 -17.61
N THR A 900 0.50 7.05 -17.54
CA THR A 900 1.41 8.17 -17.29
C THR A 900 1.02 8.92 -16.02
N LEU A 901 2.04 9.39 -15.30
CA LEU A 901 1.95 10.40 -14.25
C LEU A 901 2.24 11.76 -14.87
N LEU A 902 1.32 12.69 -14.72
CA LEU A 902 1.45 14.08 -15.12
C LEU A 902 1.62 14.93 -13.86
N CYS A 903 2.54 15.88 -13.92
CA CYS A 903 2.77 16.83 -12.84
C CYS A 903 2.67 18.25 -13.40
N SER A 904 1.77 19.05 -12.83
CA SER A 904 1.67 20.49 -13.11
C SER A 904 1.76 21.29 -11.82
N ARG A 905 2.24 22.53 -11.92
CA ARG A 905 2.33 23.46 -10.79
C ARG A 905 0.93 23.93 -10.38
N LEU A 906 0.74 24.15 -9.08
CA LEU A 906 -0.47 24.73 -8.50
C LEU A 906 -0.36 26.27 -8.41
N ASP A 907 -0.07 26.90 -9.54
CA ASP A 907 -0.16 28.35 -9.74
C ASP A 907 -1.11 28.67 -10.91
N LEU A 908 -1.45 29.95 -11.12
CA LEU A 908 -2.36 30.36 -12.19
C LEU A 908 -1.86 29.87 -13.56
N ASP A 909 -0.57 30.07 -13.85
CA ASP A 909 0.06 29.62 -15.10
C ASP A 909 -0.01 28.10 -15.27
N GLY A 910 0.23 27.32 -14.20
CA GLY A 910 0.17 25.86 -14.22
C GLY A 910 -1.25 25.31 -14.40
N ILE A 911 -2.26 25.99 -13.85
CA ILE A 911 -3.67 25.66 -14.05
C ILE A 911 -4.11 26.04 -15.47
N GLU A 912 -3.69 27.19 -15.99
CA GLU A 912 -3.96 27.60 -17.37
C GLU A 912 -3.25 26.68 -18.39
N SER A 913 -2.02 26.24 -18.08
CA SER A 913 -1.28 25.26 -18.87
C SER A 913 -1.94 23.88 -18.86
N LEU A 914 -2.59 23.48 -17.77
CA LEU A 914 -3.42 22.27 -17.77
C LEU A 914 -4.67 22.45 -18.62
N ALA A 915 -5.25 23.65 -18.59
CA ALA A 915 -6.48 23.96 -19.31
C ALA A 915 -6.27 24.20 -20.81
N SER A 916 -5.05 24.50 -21.24
CA SER A 916 -4.70 24.57 -22.66
C SER A 916 -4.16 23.21 -23.09
N ASP A 917 -4.68 22.64 -24.19
CA ASP A 917 -4.27 21.32 -24.74
C ASP A 917 -2.78 21.22 -25.13
N HIS A 918 -2.00 22.27 -24.84
CA HIS A 918 -0.58 22.36 -25.10
C HIS A 918 0.21 21.94 -23.86
N ASN A 919 0.62 20.68 -23.85
CA ASN A 919 1.51 20.05 -22.86
C ASN A 919 0.92 20.00 -21.44
N LEU A 920 0.21 18.91 -21.10
CA LEU A 920 -0.13 18.57 -19.71
C LEU A 920 1.16 18.31 -18.90
N GLY A 921 1.83 19.37 -18.50
CA GLY A 921 3.02 19.35 -17.65
C GLY A 921 4.11 18.39 -18.12
N THR A 922 4.91 17.95 -17.15
CA THR A 922 5.94 16.94 -17.39
C THR A 922 5.38 15.56 -17.12
N SER A 923 5.56 14.65 -18.08
CA SER A 923 4.99 13.30 -18.02
C SER A 923 6.07 12.25 -17.69
N ARG A 924 5.67 11.24 -16.91
CA ARG A 924 6.48 10.06 -16.60
C ARG A 924 5.64 8.81 -16.81
N ARG A 925 6.18 7.77 -17.46
CA ARG A 925 5.49 6.47 -17.55
C ARG A 925 5.47 5.78 -16.18
N ILE A 926 4.35 5.15 -15.85
CA ILE A 926 4.13 4.37 -14.64
C ILE A 926 3.67 2.96 -14.99
N GLU A 927 3.63 2.06 -14.01
CA GLU A 927 3.11 0.71 -14.22
C GLU A 927 1.62 0.75 -14.61
N ARG A 928 1.20 -0.20 -15.45
CA ARG A 928 -0.17 -0.28 -15.95
C ARG A 928 -1.17 -0.33 -14.79
N GLY A 929 -2.13 0.58 -14.84
CA GLY A 929 -3.22 0.68 -13.89
C GLY A 929 -2.86 1.30 -12.55
N ALA A 930 -1.61 1.71 -12.29
CA ALA A 930 -1.20 2.26 -11.00
C ALA A 930 -2.01 3.51 -10.61
N ARG A 931 -2.36 3.63 -9.31
CA ARG A 931 -3.15 4.73 -8.75
C ARG A 931 -2.38 5.48 -7.67
N LEU A 932 -2.65 6.77 -7.52
CA LEU A 932 -2.07 7.63 -6.50
C LEU A 932 -2.72 7.36 -5.13
N VAL A 933 -1.89 7.07 -4.13
CA VAL A 933 -2.32 6.97 -2.72
C VAL A 933 -2.15 8.32 -2.04
N ILE A 934 -0.92 8.87 -2.05
CA ILE A 934 -0.60 10.16 -1.45
C ILE A 934 0.66 10.76 -2.08
N ALA A 935 0.70 12.08 -2.25
CA ALA A 935 1.93 12.83 -2.44
C ALA A 935 2.31 13.50 -1.11
N VAL A 936 3.49 13.16 -0.57
CA VAL A 936 3.91 13.66 0.75
C VAL A 936 4.13 15.17 0.66
N PRO A 937 3.40 16.01 1.43
CA PRO A 937 3.47 17.47 1.31
C PRO A 937 4.87 17.99 1.68
N CYS A 938 5.33 19.05 1.00
CA CYS A 938 6.69 19.61 1.20
C CYS A 938 7.82 18.57 1.11
N ASP A 939 7.60 17.49 0.37
CA ASP A 939 8.58 16.43 0.10
C ASP A 939 8.44 16.03 -1.38
N THR A 940 9.25 15.10 -1.82
CA THR A 940 9.37 14.66 -3.21
C THR A 940 8.76 13.29 -3.42
N ARG A 941 8.41 12.59 -2.34
CA ARG A 941 7.86 11.24 -2.37
C ARG A 941 6.40 11.23 -2.80
N VAL A 942 6.12 10.42 -3.80
CA VAL A 942 4.78 10.11 -4.28
C VAL A 942 4.59 8.61 -4.18
N ILE A 943 3.53 8.20 -3.49
CA ILE A 943 3.20 6.80 -3.25
C ILE A 943 2.13 6.38 -4.25
N LEU A 944 2.49 5.42 -5.08
CA LEU A 944 1.60 4.73 -5.99
C LEU A 944 1.28 3.35 -5.44
N GLN A 945 0.10 2.85 -5.79
CA GLN A 945 -0.21 1.44 -5.65
C GLN A 945 -0.40 0.83 -7.03
N MET A 946 -0.04 -0.44 -7.18
CA MET A 946 -0.26 -1.20 -8.41
C MET A 946 -1.56 -2.01 -8.27
N PRO A 947 -2.21 -2.40 -9.38
CA PRO A 947 -3.41 -3.26 -9.35
C PRO A 947 -3.19 -4.64 -8.74
N ARG A 948 -1.96 -5.00 -8.37
CA ARG A 948 -1.61 -6.22 -7.65
C ARG A 948 -1.55 -6.02 -6.13
N GLY A 949 -1.82 -4.81 -5.63
CA GLY A 949 -1.78 -4.43 -4.22
C GLY A 949 -0.45 -3.88 -3.70
N ASN A 950 0.67 -4.08 -4.40
CA ASN A 950 1.98 -3.57 -4.01
C ASN A 950 2.06 -2.03 -4.05
N LEU A 951 2.87 -1.44 -3.18
CA LEU A 951 3.19 -0.01 -3.19
C LEU A 951 4.53 0.27 -3.89
N GLU A 952 4.61 1.39 -4.58
CA GLU A 952 5.82 1.93 -5.19
C GLU A 952 5.97 3.40 -4.75
N CYS A 953 7.13 3.72 -4.17
CA CYS A 953 7.48 5.10 -3.86
C CYS A 953 8.37 5.64 -4.98
N ILE A 954 7.92 6.71 -5.60
CA ILE A 954 8.65 7.41 -6.66
C ILE A 954 8.95 8.84 -6.23
N GLN A 955 9.98 9.45 -6.82
CA GLN A 955 10.29 10.86 -6.62
C GLN A 955 10.32 11.58 -7.97
N PRO A 956 9.19 12.17 -8.40
CA PRO A 956 9.10 12.80 -9.71
C PRO A 956 10.09 13.96 -9.85
N ARG A 957 10.71 14.05 -11.03
CA ARG A 957 11.69 15.10 -11.35
C ARG A 957 11.18 16.54 -11.10
N PRO A 958 9.91 16.88 -11.36
CA PRO A 958 9.36 18.21 -11.09
C PRO A 958 9.45 18.61 -9.62
N LEU A 959 9.02 17.73 -8.72
CA LEU A 959 9.06 17.97 -7.27
C LEU A 959 10.51 18.07 -6.79
N LEU A 960 11.39 17.21 -7.31
CA LEU A 960 12.83 17.24 -7.00
C LEU A 960 13.47 18.58 -7.38
N LEU A 961 13.19 19.09 -8.58
CA LEU A 961 13.76 20.35 -9.08
C LEU A 961 13.17 21.57 -8.37
N HIS A 962 11.90 21.52 -7.97
CA HIS A 962 11.31 22.57 -7.15
C HIS A 962 11.97 22.61 -5.76
N LEU A 963 12.07 21.48 -5.07
CA LEU A 963 12.72 21.41 -3.75
C LEU A 963 14.20 21.83 -3.83
N ALA A 964 14.88 21.44 -4.92
CA ALA A 964 16.22 21.89 -5.24
C ALA A 964 16.31 23.42 -5.31
N ALA A 965 15.44 24.06 -6.08
CA ALA A 965 15.38 25.52 -6.20
C ALA A 965 15.17 26.16 -4.82
N THR A 966 14.25 25.65 -4.00
CA THR A 966 14.02 26.16 -2.63
C THR A 966 15.28 26.12 -1.77
N TYR A 967 16.07 25.03 -1.82
CA TYR A 967 17.33 24.94 -1.08
C TYR A 967 18.42 25.88 -1.61
N LEU A 968 18.47 26.12 -2.92
CA LEU A 968 19.41 27.06 -3.51
C LEU A 968 19.05 28.51 -3.14
N ASP A 969 17.77 28.86 -3.23
CA ASP A 969 17.24 30.16 -2.82
C ASP A 969 17.46 30.44 -1.33
N SER A 970 17.27 29.43 -0.47
CA SER A 970 17.55 29.53 0.97
C SER A 970 19.05 29.44 1.32
N ARG A 971 19.91 29.24 0.32
CA ARG A 971 21.38 29.09 0.44
C ARG A 971 21.81 27.87 1.26
N GLU A 972 20.94 26.87 1.38
CA GLU A 972 21.22 25.57 1.99
C GLU A 972 21.98 24.64 1.04
N TYR A 973 23.13 25.10 0.56
CA TYR A 973 23.91 24.41 -0.48
C TYR A 973 24.25 22.96 -0.16
N ARG A 974 24.49 22.62 1.12
CA ARG A 974 24.75 21.24 1.52
C ARG A 974 23.57 20.31 1.21
N ARG A 975 22.35 20.71 1.56
CA ARG A 975 21.14 19.91 1.31
C ARG A 975 20.84 19.79 -0.17
N ALA A 976 21.02 20.89 -0.92
CA ALA A 976 20.91 20.86 -2.39
C ALA A 976 21.92 19.87 -3.01
N PHE A 977 23.18 19.91 -2.56
CA PHE A 977 24.22 19.00 -3.05
C PHE A 977 23.89 17.52 -2.76
N GLU A 978 23.47 17.21 -1.54
CA GLU A 978 23.04 15.87 -1.12
C GLU A 978 21.89 15.37 -2.00
N LEU A 979 20.89 16.22 -2.26
CA LEU A 979 19.78 15.92 -3.16
C LEU A 979 20.27 15.63 -4.58
N PHE A 980 21.17 16.45 -5.12
CA PHE A 980 21.62 16.32 -6.51
C PHE A 980 22.43 15.05 -6.70
N ARG A 981 23.32 14.75 -5.76
CA ARG A 981 24.09 13.51 -5.77
C ARG A 981 23.20 12.28 -5.64
N LYS A 982 22.24 12.27 -4.70
CA LYS A 982 21.34 11.13 -4.47
C LYS A 982 20.44 10.86 -5.67
N GLN A 983 19.94 11.92 -6.31
CA GLN A 983 18.96 11.86 -7.40
C GLN A 983 19.57 12.00 -8.79
N ARG A 984 20.90 12.04 -8.87
CA ARG A 984 21.67 12.26 -10.11
C ARG A 984 21.13 13.47 -10.89
N ILE A 985 20.96 14.59 -10.20
CA ILE A 985 20.72 15.91 -10.82
C ILE A 985 22.07 16.46 -11.26
N ASN A 986 22.10 17.10 -12.44
CA ASN A 986 23.33 17.68 -12.94
C ASN A 986 23.80 18.80 -11.98
N LEU A 987 25.03 18.67 -11.50
CA LEU A 987 25.62 19.57 -10.50
C LEU A 987 25.83 21.00 -11.02
N ASN A 988 25.84 21.23 -12.34
CA ASN A 988 25.84 22.58 -12.92
C ASN A 988 24.73 23.46 -12.34
N LEU A 989 23.59 22.86 -11.95
CA LEU A 989 22.46 23.60 -11.39
C LEU A 989 22.79 24.34 -10.09
N LEU A 990 23.82 23.93 -9.34
CA LEU A 990 24.30 24.66 -8.16
C LEU A 990 24.77 26.08 -8.51
N TYR A 991 25.30 26.25 -9.72
CA TYR A 991 25.73 27.54 -10.26
C TYR A 991 24.65 28.16 -11.16
N ASP A 992 24.14 27.40 -12.15
CA ASP A 992 23.26 27.91 -13.20
C ASP A 992 21.92 28.45 -12.69
N HIS A 993 21.43 27.95 -11.54
CA HIS A 993 20.17 28.42 -10.95
C HIS A 993 20.19 29.93 -10.65
N ASN A 994 21.28 30.43 -10.06
CA ASN A 994 21.50 31.85 -9.82
C ASN A 994 23.01 32.15 -9.72
N PRO A 995 23.67 32.40 -10.87
CA PRO A 995 25.12 32.62 -10.92
C PRO A 995 25.62 33.76 -10.04
N GLU A 996 24.86 34.85 -9.91
CA GLU A 996 25.22 36.01 -9.09
C GLU A 996 25.15 35.69 -7.59
N ALA A 997 24.08 35.01 -7.16
CA ALA A 997 23.90 34.59 -5.78
C ALA A 997 24.94 33.53 -5.37
N PHE A 998 25.27 32.60 -6.27
CA PHE A 998 26.34 31.62 -6.02
C PHE A 998 27.70 32.33 -5.89
N SER A 999 28.05 33.18 -6.85
CA SER A 999 29.35 33.88 -6.88
C SER A 999 29.59 34.69 -5.61
N SER A 1000 28.58 35.44 -5.16
CA SER A 1000 28.65 36.22 -3.91
C SER A 1000 28.74 35.37 -2.64
N ASN A 1001 28.31 34.10 -2.67
CA ASN A 1001 28.26 33.20 -1.52
C ASN A 1001 29.17 31.96 -1.67
N THR A 1002 30.14 31.97 -2.59
CA THR A 1002 31.05 30.83 -2.84
C THR A 1002 31.77 30.37 -1.57
N GLY A 1003 32.18 31.30 -0.71
CA GLY A 1003 32.79 30.98 0.59
C GLY A 1003 31.85 30.22 1.53
N HIS A 1004 30.55 30.52 1.49
CA HIS A 1004 29.53 29.79 2.24
C HIS A 1004 29.31 28.39 1.65
N PHE A 1005 29.26 28.26 0.32
CA PHE A 1005 29.18 26.97 -0.37
C PHE A 1005 30.29 26.01 0.09
N VAL A 1006 31.56 26.42 -0.01
CA VAL A 1006 32.71 25.58 0.40
C VAL A 1006 32.65 25.21 1.89
N ARG A 1007 32.33 26.18 2.77
CA ARG A 1007 32.20 25.93 4.22
C ARG A 1007 31.00 25.07 4.58
N SER A 1008 29.94 25.03 3.76
CA SER A 1008 28.74 24.25 4.04
C SER A 1008 28.90 22.79 3.62
N VAL A 1009 29.48 22.54 2.44
CA VAL A 1009 29.71 21.18 1.90
C VAL A 1009 30.82 20.47 2.70
N LYS A 1010 31.92 21.15 3.00
CA LYS A 1010 33.09 20.69 3.79
C LYS A 1010 33.83 19.44 3.29
N ASP A 1011 33.22 18.58 2.48
CA ASP A 1011 33.82 17.34 1.96
C ASP A 1011 34.67 17.62 0.70
N PRO A 1012 36.00 17.44 0.75
CA PRO A 1012 36.88 17.65 -0.39
C PRO A 1012 36.54 16.79 -1.61
N THR A 1013 35.98 15.59 -1.38
CA THR A 1013 35.57 14.67 -2.44
C THR A 1013 34.39 15.23 -3.22
N TRP A 1014 33.44 15.84 -2.52
CA TRP A 1014 32.24 16.42 -3.14
C TRP A 1014 32.56 17.69 -3.91
N LEU A 1015 33.48 18.51 -3.37
CA LEU A 1015 33.99 19.68 -4.09
C LEU A 1015 34.78 19.28 -5.34
N SER A 1016 35.59 18.22 -5.25
CA SER A 1016 36.30 17.68 -6.43
C SER A 1016 35.32 17.15 -7.48
N LEU A 1017 34.28 16.44 -7.05
CA LEU A 1017 33.21 15.96 -7.92
C LEU A 1017 32.50 17.11 -8.64
N PHE A 1018 32.10 18.14 -7.89
CA PHE A 1018 31.49 19.35 -8.45
C PHE A 1018 32.34 19.94 -9.57
N LEU A 1019 33.61 20.22 -9.28
CA LEU A 1019 34.52 20.83 -10.26
C LEU A 1019 34.75 19.94 -11.48
N SER A 1020 34.78 18.61 -11.30
CA SER A 1020 34.98 17.66 -12.40
C SER A 1020 33.75 17.46 -13.29
N GLU A 1021 32.55 17.69 -12.76
CA GLU A 1021 31.29 17.52 -13.49
C GLU A 1021 30.78 18.81 -14.15
N LEU A 1022 31.44 19.95 -13.90
CA LEU A 1022 31.08 21.21 -14.53
C LEU A 1022 31.22 21.15 -16.06
N GLN A 1023 30.14 21.50 -16.75
CA GLN A 1023 30.08 21.58 -18.21
C GLN A 1023 29.84 23.03 -18.66
N GLU A 1024 30.36 23.41 -19.82
CA GLU A 1024 30.15 24.71 -20.46
C GLU A 1024 28.76 24.79 -21.14
N MET A 1025 27.70 24.49 -20.39
CA MET A 1025 26.31 24.54 -20.83
C MET A 1025 25.40 24.99 -19.69
N ASP A 1026 24.46 25.88 -19.99
CA ASP A 1026 23.42 26.30 -19.04
C ASP A 1026 22.30 25.26 -18.97
N MET A 1027 22.22 24.56 -17.85
CA MET A 1027 21.24 23.52 -17.61
C MET A 1027 19.81 24.07 -17.45
N THR A 1028 19.66 25.35 -17.07
CA THR A 1028 18.35 26.00 -16.93
C THR A 1028 17.71 26.31 -18.27
N GLN A 1029 18.50 26.46 -19.34
CA GLN A 1029 18.01 26.72 -20.71
C GLN A 1029 17.94 25.46 -21.58
N THR A 1030 18.55 24.36 -21.13
CA THR A 1030 18.63 23.10 -21.89
C THR A 1030 17.78 22.01 -21.23
N MET A 1031 18.39 21.10 -20.46
CA MET A 1031 17.73 19.93 -19.89
C MET A 1031 16.59 20.30 -18.93
N TYR A 1032 16.71 21.42 -18.22
CA TYR A 1032 15.70 21.88 -17.25
C TYR A 1032 14.91 23.10 -17.73
N ALA A 1033 14.95 23.41 -19.03
CA ALA A 1033 14.24 24.54 -19.65
C ALA A 1033 12.77 24.64 -19.26
N GLY A 1034 12.04 23.52 -19.31
CA GLY A 1034 10.61 23.49 -18.96
C GLY A 1034 10.29 23.86 -17.50
N PHE A 1035 11.28 23.85 -16.61
CA PHE A 1035 11.12 24.21 -15.19
C PHE A 1035 11.57 25.65 -14.89
N TYR A 1036 12.46 26.19 -15.72
CA TYR A 1036 13.12 27.49 -15.54
C TYR A 1036 12.67 28.55 -16.55
N ALA A 1037 11.82 28.19 -17.52
CA ALA A 1037 11.25 29.12 -18.47
C ALA A 1037 10.63 30.32 -17.74
N LYS A 1038 11.24 31.50 -17.90
CA LYS A 1038 10.73 32.76 -17.34
C LYS A 1038 9.44 33.15 -18.04
N LYS A 1039 8.50 33.64 -17.22
CA LYS A 1039 7.31 34.44 -17.57
C LYS A 1039 7.56 35.24 -18.84
N SER A 1040 6.66 35.14 -19.83
CA SER A 1040 6.63 36.09 -20.94
C SER A 1040 6.47 37.48 -20.35
N GLU A 1041 7.52 38.31 -20.42
CA GLU A 1041 7.38 39.74 -20.20
C GLU A 1041 6.32 40.29 -21.17
N ASP A 1042 5.38 41.05 -20.61
CA ASP A 1042 4.32 41.76 -21.31
C ASP A 1042 4.84 42.47 -22.57
N LYS A 1043 4.51 41.93 -23.75
CA LYS A 1043 4.70 42.59 -25.05
C LYS A 1043 3.60 43.64 -25.33
N SER A 1044 3.18 44.41 -24.33
CA SER A 1044 2.11 45.42 -24.48
C SER A 1044 2.56 46.87 -24.26
N LEU A 1045 3.82 47.14 -23.91
CA LEU A 1045 4.31 48.51 -23.64
C LEU A 1045 5.44 48.99 -24.58
N THR A 1046 5.34 48.70 -25.87
CA THR A 1046 6.10 49.44 -26.90
C THR A 1046 5.23 49.79 -28.10
N LYS A 1047 4.23 50.64 -27.87
CA LYS A 1047 3.62 51.52 -28.88
C LYS A 1047 2.88 52.62 -28.15
N ASN A 1048 3.58 53.71 -27.84
CA ASN A 1048 3.05 55.08 -27.82
C ASN A 1048 4.21 56.05 -27.59
N LYS A 1049 4.72 56.60 -28.70
CA LYS A 1049 5.50 57.84 -28.70
C LYS A 1049 4.50 59.01 -28.78
N ALA A 1050 4.49 59.88 -27.78
CA ALA A 1050 4.09 61.29 -27.91
C ALA A 1050 4.60 62.15 -26.73
N SER A 1051 5.67 62.90 -27.01
CA SER A 1051 5.94 64.33 -26.73
C SER A 1051 5.69 65.03 -25.37
N ILE A 1052 6.74 65.79 -24.95
CA ILE A 1052 6.82 67.02 -24.12
C ILE A 1052 6.80 66.80 -22.59
N GLY A 1053 7.65 67.38 -21.73
CA GLY A 1053 8.74 68.37 -21.82
C GLY A 1053 9.27 68.68 -20.40
N ASP A 1054 10.53 69.11 -20.29
CA ASP A 1054 11.26 69.80 -19.21
C ASP A 1054 10.98 69.52 -17.71
N MET A 1055 11.96 68.92 -17.00
CA MET A 1055 12.61 69.58 -15.84
C MET A 1055 13.85 68.83 -15.31
N GLN A 1056 14.98 69.55 -15.37
CA GLN A 1056 16.20 69.58 -14.56
C GLN A 1056 16.71 68.36 -13.76
N TYR A 1057 17.99 68.08 -14.03
CA TYR A 1057 18.93 67.23 -13.31
C TYR A 1057 19.15 67.65 -11.84
N THR A 1058 19.13 66.67 -10.93
CA THR A 1058 20.12 66.56 -9.85
C THR A 1058 20.62 65.11 -9.78
N LYS A 1059 21.95 64.97 -9.77
CA LYS A 1059 22.67 63.71 -9.60
C LYS A 1059 22.74 63.38 -8.11
N ASP A 1060 22.34 62.17 -7.72
CA ASP A 1060 23.09 61.33 -6.78
C ASP A 1060 22.56 59.88 -6.77
N GLY A 1061 23.47 58.94 -7.05
CA GLY A 1061 23.69 57.73 -6.26
C GLY A 1061 22.71 56.54 -6.30
N ILE A 1062 23.09 55.53 -7.09
CA ILE A 1062 22.99 54.06 -6.81
C ILE A 1062 21.64 53.35 -7.11
N LYS A 1063 21.77 52.34 -7.99
CA LYS A 1063 20.77 51.39 -8.49
C LYS A 1063 20.28 50.42 -7.43
N HIS A 1064 18.97 50.23 -7.33
CA HIS A 1064 18.34 48.98 -6.86
C HIS A 1064 17.15 48.64 -7.77
N TYR A 1065 17.25 47.48 -8.44
CA TYR A 1065 16.15 46.85 -9.16
C TYR A 1065 15.23 46.19 -8.13
N ASN A 1066 13.96 46.63 -8.11
CA ASN A 1066 12.89 46.12 -7.28
C ASN A 1066 12.09 45.04 -8.02
N TYR A 1067 11.96 43.87 -7.41
CA TYR A 1067 10.74 43.08 -7.45
C TYR A 1067 10.22 43.00 -6.00
N GLN A 1068 9.21 43.81 -5.68
CA GLN A 1068 8.33 43.62 -4.54
C GLN A 1068 6.92 43.99 -5.00
N CYS A 1069 6.02 43.00 -5.02
CA CYS A 1069 4.58 43.26 -4.94
C CYS A 1069 4.15 43.15 -3.48
N ASN A 1070 3.23 44.03 -3.11
CA ASN A 1070 2.92 44.47 -1.77
C ASN A 1070 2.16 43.45 -0.91
N THR A 1071 2.66 43.20 0.30
CA THR A 1071 1.86 43.05 1.52
C THR A 1071 2.70 43.38 2.74
N VAL A 1072 2.98 44.66 3.03
CA VAL A 1072 3.23 45.09 4.43
C VAL A 1072 2.89 46.58 4.60
N SER A 1073 1.63 46.87 4.95
CA SER A 1073 1.26 48.05 5.74
C SER A 1073 0.70 47.66 7.12
N PHE A 1074 1.14 46.51 7.66
CA PHE A 1074 0.62 45.98 8.93
C PHE A 1074 1.67 45.49 9.95
N SER A 1075 2.95 45.89 9.87
CA SER A 1075 4.00 45.28 10.73
C SER A 1075 4.77 46.20 11.69
N LYS A 1076 4.47 47.50 11.83
CA LYS A 1076 5.21 48.33 12.82
C LYS A 1076 4.66 48.24 14.25
N ASN A 1077 3.37 47.95 14.44
CA ASN A 1077 2.77 47.78 15.78
C ASN A 1077 2.80 46.33 16.30
N PHE A 1078 2.91 45.33 15.42
CA PHE A 1078 3.01 43.92 15.82
C PHE A 1078 4.43 43.54 16.26
N ILE A 1079 5.47 44.13 15.68
CA ILE A 1079 6.87 43.83 16.05
C ILE A 1079 7.20 44.32 17.48
N LYS A 1080 6.60 45.43 17.95
CA LYS A 1080 6.75 45.88 19.35
C LYS A 1080 6.02 44.99 20.36
N LYS A 1081 4.86 44.41 20.00
CA LYS A 1081 4.13 43.46 20.87
C LYS A 1081 4.73 42.04 20.82
N GLY A 1082 5.23 41.60 19.67
CA GLY A 1082 5.90 40.31 19.47
C GLY A 1082 7.25 40.20 20.17
N LEU A 1083 8.03 41.29 20.26
CA LEU A 1083 9.26 41.33 21.06
C LEU A 1083 9.01 41.21 22.57
N GLY A 1084 7.84 41.64 23.05
CA GLY A 1084 7.40 41.44 24.43
C GLY A 1084 6.99 39.99 24.71
N ALA A 1085 6.22 39.39 23.81
CA ALA A 1085 5.79 37.99 23.91
C ALA A 1085 6.97 37.00 23.76
N HIS A 1086 7.94 37.29 22.88
CA HIS A 1086 9.14 36.47 22.72
C HIS A 1086 10.06 36.55 23.95
N LYS A 1087 10.16 37.72 24.61
CA LYS A 1087 10.88 37.84 25.90
C LYS A 1087 10.17 37.08 27.03
N LEU A 1088 8.83 37.11 27.08
CA LEU A 1088 8.06 36.32 28.05
C LEU A 1088 8.19 34.81 27.78
N TYR A 1089 8.21 34.40 26.51
CA TYR A 1089 8.39 33.01 26.10
C TYR A 1089 9.78 32.48 26.44
N LEU A 1090 10.84 33.28 26.22
CA LEU A 1090 12.20 32.93 26.61
C LEU A 1090 12.36 32.86 28.14
N ALA A 1091 11.74 33.77 28.88
CA ALA A 1091 11.72 33.70 30.34
C ALA A 1091 10.97 32.47 30.86
N ARG A 1092 9.87 32.08 30.20
CA ARG A 1092 9.10 30.86 30.53
C ARG A 1092 9.89 29.58 30.22
N LEU A 1093 10.62 29.56 29.11
CA LEU A 1093 11.55 28.46 28.75
C LEU A 1093 12.72 28.33 29.72
N GLU A 1094 13.23 29.45 30.25
CA GLU A 1094 14.28 29.43 31.29
C GLU A 1094 13.73 28.92 32.62
N GLU A 1095 12.50 29.28 32.98
CA GLU A 1095 11.83 28.80 34.18
C GLU A 1095 11.46 27.30 34.06
N GLU A 1096 10.95 26.85 32.92
CA GLU A 1096 10.67 25.43 32.66
C GLU A 1096 11.94 24.58 32.72
N LYS A 1097 13.07 25.08 32.20
CA LYS A 1097 14.38 24.41 32.34
C LYS A 1097 14.87 24.37 33.78
N ARG A 1098 14.55 25.38 34.60
CA ARG A 1098 14.83 25.38 36.03
C ARG A 1098 13.99 24.34 36.77
N ILE A 1099 12.69 24.29 36.47
CA ILE A 1099 11.76 23.32 37.05
C ILE A 1099 12.17 21.89 36.65
N GLU A 1100 12.54 21.64 35.39
CA GLU A 1100 13.07 20.33 34.96
C GLU A 1100 14.38 19.96 35.66
N ALA A 1101 15.26 20.95 35.91
CA ALA A 1101 16.51 20.71 36.63
C ALA A 1101 16.25 20.38 38.11
N GLU A 1102 15.30 21.06 38.76
CA GLU A 1102 14.88 20.76 40.12
C GLU A 1102 14.17 19.41 40.22
N GLN A 1103 13.28 19.10 39.27
CA GLN A 1103 12.62 17.79 39.19
C GLN A 1103 13.63 16.65 38.99
N LYS A 1104 14.62 16.80 38.12
CA LYS A 1104 15.69 15.81 37.94
C LYS A 1104 16.55 15.63 39.19
N LYS A 1105 16.74 16.71 39.96
CA LYS A 1105 17.47 16.66 41.23
C LYS A 1105 16.65 15.94 42.30
N GLN A 1106 15.35 16.22 42.39
CA GLN A 1106 14.40 15.51 43.24
C GLN A 1106 14.34 14.02 42.86
N GLU A 1107 14.30 13.69 41.57
CA GLU A 1107 14.26 12.31 41.06
C GLU A 1107 15.55 11.55 41.36
N GLN A 1108 16.71 12.23 41.38
CA GLN A 1108 17.98 11.64 41.81
C GLN A 1108 18.02 11.40 43.33
N GLU A 1109 17.48 12.33 44.13
CA GLU A 1109 17.34 12.15 45.57
C GLU A 1109 16.37 11.01 45.92
N ASP A 1110 15.25 10.91 45.20
CA ASP A 1110 14.26 9.84 45.39
C ASP A 1110 14.79 8.49 44.91
N LYS A 1111 15.55 8.44 43.80
CA LYS A 1111 16.28 7.22 43.40
C LYS A 1111 17.33 6.81 44.44
N GLY A 1112 17.96 7.77 45.11
CA GLY A 1112 18.85 7.52 46.25
C GLY A 1112 18.12 6.91 47.45
N LYS A 1113 16.96 7.46 47.81
CA LYS A 1113 16.10 6.95 48.90
C LYS A 1113 15.56 5.55 48.59
N ILE A 1114 15.08 5.30 47.38
CA ILE A 1114 14.58 4.00 46.94
C ILE A 1114 15.72 2.96 46.95
N LYS A 1115 16.94 3.35 46.55
CA LYS A 1115 18.09 2.46 46.62
C LYS A 1115 18.44 2.10 48.07
N ASN A 1116 18.44 3.07 48.98
CA ASN A 1116 18.67 2.83 50.40
C ASN A 1116 17.57 1.93 51.01
N GLN A 1117 16.29 2.19 50.72
CA GLN A 1117 15.18 1.35 51.16
C GLN A 1117 15.26 -0.07 50.58
N SER A 1118 15.72 -0.23 49.34
CA SER A 1118 15.95 -1.54 48.73
C SER A 1118 17.11 -2.30 49.37
N GLU A 1119 18.18 -1.60 49.76
CA GLU A 1119 19.32 -2.20 50.47
C GLU A 1119 18.93 -2.60 51.90
N GLU A 1120 18.10 -1.79 52.57
CA GLU A 1120 17.53 -2.07 53.89
C GLU A 1120 16.55 -3.26 53.85
N PHE A 1121 15.70 -3.33 52.81
CA PHE A 1121 14.79 -4.46 52.59
C PHE A 1121 15.56 -5.76 52.30
N GLN A 1122 16.65 -5.70 51.53
CA GLN A 1122 17.52 -6.85 51.30
C GLN A 1122 18.28 -7.28 52.57
N ALA A 1123 18.66 -6.34 53.44
CA ALA A 1123 19.25 -6.65 54.73
C ALA A 1123 18.23 -7.34 55.67
N ASN A 1124 17.00 -6.84 55.73
CA ASN A 1124 15.91 -7.42 56.52
C ASN A 1124 15.50 -8.82 56.00
N MET A 1125 15.47 -9.03 54.68
CA MET A 1125 15.23 -10.33 54.07
C MET A 1125 16.32 -11.37 54.39
N LYS A 1126 17.58 -10.95 54.56
CA LYS A 1126 18.67 -11.86 54.99
C LYS A 1126 18.51 -12.31 56.46
N VAL A 1127 17.88 -11.51 57.31
CA VAL A 1127 17.61 -11.86 58.72
C VAL A 1127 16.39 -12.80 58.86
N LEU A 1128 15.46 -12.78 57.89
CA LEU A 1128 14.26 -13.64 57.84
C LEU A 1128 14.55 -15.12 57.49
N GLY A 1129 15.79 -15.46 57.14
CA GLY A 1129 16.21 -16.83 56.82
C GLY A 1129 16.28 -17.78 58.02
N THR A 1130 16.26 -17.27 59.26
CA THR A 1130 16.54 -18.07 60.48
C THR A 1130 15.45 -18.02 61.56
N LYS A 1131 14.25 -17.50 61.29
CA LYS A 1131 13.15 -17.41 62.28
C LYS A 1131 11.91 -18.21 61.91
N SER A 1132 11.15 -18.61 62.92
CA SER A 1132 9.98 -19.51 62.84
C SER A 1132 8.82 -18.87 62.08
N GLN A 1133 7.84 -19.70 61.69
CA GLN A 1133 6.78 -19.35 60.74
C GLN A 1133 5.77 -18.33 61.30
N GLU A 1134 5.60 -18.28 62.64
CA GLU A 1134 4.76 -17.28 63.31
C GLU A 1134 5.40 -15.87 63.30
N ASP A 1135 6.71 -15.76 63.49
CA ASP A 1135 7.42 -14.46 63.43
C ASP A 1135 7.33 -13.80 62.05
N LYS A 1136 7.19 -14.61 60.99
CA LYS A 1136 7.10 -14.14 59.60
C LYS A 1136 5.75 -13.50 59.29
N GLU A 1137 4.66 -13.98 59.90
CA GLU A 1137 3.32 -13.41 59.69
C GLU A 1137 3.14 -12.08 60.40
N THR A 1138 3.76 -11.91 61.58
CA THR A 1138 3.69 -10.64 62.33
C THR A 1138 4.44 -9.52 61.62
N ILE A 1139 5.64 -9.82 61.10
CA ILE A 1139 6.45 -8.86 60.34
C ILE A 1139 5.78 -8.50 59.00
N LEU A 1140 5.09 -9.44 58.36
CA LEU A 1140 4.36 -9.15 57.12
C LEU A 1140 3.17 -8.20 57.37
N LYS A 1141 2.49 -8.35 58.52
CA LYS A 1141 1.38 -7.47 58.93
C LYS A 1141 1.87 -6.06 59.29
N GLU A 1142 3.01 -5.93 59.97
CA GLU A 1142 3.59 -4.62 60.29
C GLU A 1142 4.03 -3.87 59.01
N ASN A 1143 4.66 -4.55 58.05
CA ASN A 1143 5.04 -3.94 56.76
C ASN A 1143 3.85 -3.56 55.88
N LEU A 1144 2.70 -4.22 56.05
CA LEU A 1144 1.45 -3.88 55.35
C LEU A 1144 0.77 -2.66 55.98
N LEU A 1145 0.90 -2.46 57.30
CA LEU A 1145 0.43 -1.24 57.97
C LEU A 1145 1.29 -0.02 57.59
N GLU A 1146 2.62 -0.15 57.56
CA GLU A 1146 3.50 0.98 57.18
C GLU A 1146 3.30 1.42 55.72
N LYS A 1147 2.94 0.49 54.82
CA LYS A 1147 2.61 0.84 53.42
C LYS A 1147 1.24 1.52 53.26
N GLN A 1148 0.32 1.36 54.20
CA GLN A 1148 -0.96 2.08 54.19
C GLN A 1148 -0.84 3.51 54.74
N GLU A 1149 0.18 3.79 55.56
CA GLU A 1149 0.44 5.16 56.04
C GLU A 1149 1.30 6.00 55.07
N SER A 1150 1.92 5.37 54.05
CA SER A 1150 2.76 6.06 53.05
C SER A 1150 2.10 6.22 51.66
N SER A 1151 0.86 5.78 51.46
CA SER A 1151 0.03 6.10 50.28
C SER A 1151 -0.96 7.20 50.62
#